data_AF-A0A2A5WSQ2-F1
#
_entry.id   AF-A0A2A5WSQ2-F1
#
_cell.length_a   1.000
_cell.length_b   1.000
_cell.length_c   1.000
_cell.angle_alpha   90.00
_cell.angle_beta   90.00
_cell.angle_gamma   90.00
#
_symmetry.space_group_name_H-M   'P 1'
#
loop_
_entity.id
_entity.type
_entity.pdbx_description
1 polymer ?
#
loop_
_entity_poly.entity_id
_entity_poly.type
_entity_poly.pdbx_seq_one_letter_code
_entity_poly.pdbx_strand_id
1 'polypeptide(L)'
;MTRGVDAGPWMTLRSDQTVLPHRIFRLFESLIGYQLNRWKNLMPGMAVAVLLYAVPLNVLSDPTHSPLPLPNLRQADEDTRLWLPQLDTGFRTHISVQPSLLPQSGIAGPVFLAVEISTTLTRIRELRQSGASGLALALLKEIETEHKSDWLEWEQELWLALRAAGDYTMLLSRLQSALSRLDGVLKARVYVEIAGVHILQDNPRRARSVLRAMWVDSEPDNHTAMTARRLMIDAYRAENLFLDADAACSRFQSEYYPDDASWGELRATILLESGRPGEALRYLVGQQGEQAKRLRLVARLREGSYSADDVLTRLVASAEQSNVGVDAHFHWGIMAEAALLAKDWSSRVKALEWLLASGVKTKAPVLPPTRVQLLTAYNRLAAEILPVIPFGPQDPGSWINAVESAGVGPEGQRALLVTILRTGVEEDAVGILTRSLVASLIETQLSPLVLLLYGDTAPLGSESQIEDDLLQALAQEAVQNQHYALAARLSGKMRAPPPNMNEGEWVLRRSRIQIFAGQADDGLIAVVDWLSGSDQLSEEMLDRVMQVLFDLQTIGRHALALKGFAQAANLVQTPRQRQELFFWMAESHAALNEHVRSADLFLRSAVVDTRTATASRWSQSARFKAAVQLTQAGLLTDARMIYLDLLQQTDDRNQQLVLKQKIQDLDLRQTWSH
;
A
#
# COMPACT_ATOMS: atom_id res chain seq x y z
N MET A 1 68.85 25.23 -1.85
CA MET A 1 69.91 24.35 -1.33
C MET A 1 69.43 23.70 -0.03
N THR A 2 70.03 22.56 0.34
CA THR A 2 69.53 21.59 1.34
C THR A 2 70.14 21.74 2.74
N ARG A 3 69.32 21.43 3.78
CA ARG A 3 69.69 20.90 5.13
C ARG A 3 70.54 21.83 6.04
N GLY A 4 70.53 21.71 7.37
CA GLY A 4 69.82 20.81 8.31
C GLY A 4 69.60 21.50 9.68
N VAL A 5 68.73 21.00 10.59
CA VAL A 5 69.03 19.93 11.60
C VAL A 5 70.06 20.44 12.63
N ASP A 6 69.83 20.51 13.96
CA ASP A 6 68.80 19.95 14.87
C ASP A 6 68.60 20.94 16.08
N ALA A 7 67.78 20.78 17.14
CA ALA A 7 66.90 19.71 17.68
C ALA A 7 65.70 20.31 18.48
N GLY A 8 65.01 19.51 19.31
CA GLY A 8 63.82 19.87 20.13
C GLY A 8 64.09 20.06 21.65
N PRO A 9 63.07 19.96 22.56
CA PRO A 9 61.80 19.21 22.45
C PRO A 9 60.53 20.14 22.45
N TRP A 10 59.29 19.68 22.25
CA TRP A 10 58.43 18.86 23.14
C TRP A 10 57.35 18.03 22.40
N MET A 11 56.94 16.92 23.04
CA MET A 11 55.85 15.95 22.77
C MET A 11 56.24 14.61 22.11
N THR A 12 56.02 13.47 22.81
CA THR A 12 55.04 12.41 22.44
C THR A 12 55.02 11.19 23.41
N LEU A 13 53.84 10.92 23.99
CA LEU A 13 53.09 9.63 24.11
C LEU A 13 53.61 8.32 24.81
N ARG A 14 52.59 7.55 25.29
CA ARG A 14 52.50 6.13 25.74
C ARG A 14 52.93 5.81 27.20
N SER A 15 52.34 4.85 27.92
CA SER A 15 51.10 4.01 27.83
C SER A 15 50.65 3.66 29.29
N ASP A 16 49.55 2.99 29.67
CA ASP A 16 48.73 1.93 29.06
C ASP A 16 47.32 1.79 29.70
N GLN A 17 46.43 1.06 28.98
CA GLN A 17 45.20 0.33 29.43
C GLN A 17 44.31 0.84 30.59
N THR A 18 43.04 1.19 30.29
CA THR A 18 41.84 0.38 30.65
C THR A 18 40.49 0.97 30.13
N VAL A 19 39.63 0.09 29.60
CA VAL A 19 38.14 0.18 29.52
C VAL A 19 37.46 1.20 28.55
N LEU A 20 36.61 0.63 27.67
CA LEU A 20 35.61 1.21 26.74
C LEU A 20 34.32 1.74 27.48
N PRO A 21 33.28 2.32 26.82
CA PRO A 21 33.16 2.86 25.46
C PRO A 21 32.31 4.17 25.26
N HIS A 22 32.65 4.91 24.19
CA HIS A 22 31.75 5.47 23.17
C HIS A 22 30.51 6.32 23.56
N ARG A 23 30.63 7.65 23.43
CA ARG A 23 29.60 8.52 22.83
C ARG A 23 30.26 9.57 21.94
N ILE A 24 29.49 10.15 21.00
CA ILE A 24 29.92 11.11 19.94
C ILE A 24 30.48 10.43 18.66
N PHE A 25 29.68 9.50 18.11
CA PHE A 25 29.62 9.25 16.66
C PHE A 25 28.15 9.07 16.20
N ARG A 26 27.22 9.83 16.82
CA ARG A 26 25.76 9.77 16.60
C ARG A 26 25.15 11.14 16.26
N LEU A 27 25.75 11.86 15.31
CA LEU A 27 25.18 13.08 14.74
C LEU A 27 25.08 13.06 13.20
N PHE A 28 25.29 11.90 12.58
CA PHE A 28 25.12 11.72 11.13
C PHE A 28 24.13 10.62 10.70
N GLU A 29 23.49 9.90 11.63
CA GLU A 29 22.37 8.99 11.32
C GLU A 29 20.98 9.68 11.39
N SER A 30 20.87 10.87 11.97
CA SER A 30 19.57 11.47 12.32
C SER A 30 18.83 12.20 11.19
N LEU A 31 19.24 12.06 9.91
CA LEU A 31 18.56 12.69 8.78
C LEU A 31 18.04 11.73 7.71
N ILE A 32 18.52 10.47 7.67
CA ILE A 32 18.02 9.44 6.72
C ILE A 32 16.83 8.67 7.31
N GLY A 33 16.73 8.60 8.65
CA GLY A 33 15.60 7.96 9.35
C GLY A 33 14.23 8.66 9.22
N TYR A 34 14.15 9.83 8.58
CA TYR A 34 12.90 10.62 8.53
C TYR A 34 12.04 10.40 7.27
N GLN A 35 12.58 9.82 6.20
CA GLN A 35 11.82 9.57 4.94
C GLN A 35 11.29 8.14 4.80
N LEU A 36 11.88 7.16 5.50
CA LEU A 36 11.47 5.75 5.44
C LEU A 36 10.15 5.42 6.20
N ASN A 37 9.55 6.40 6.89
CA ASN A 37 8.39 6.18 7.76
C ASN A 37 7.04 6.62 7.14
N ARG A 38 6.99 6.91 5.82
CA ARG A 38 5.78 7.43 5.15
C ARG A 38 4.97 6.39 4.36
N TRP A 39 5.53 5.21 4.07
CA TRP A 39 4.87 4.14 3.29
C TRP A 39 4.31 2.97 4.12
N LYS A 40 4.40 3.01 5.45
CA LYS A 40 3.88 1.94 6.34
C LYS A 40 2.37 2.00 6.65
N ASN A 41 1.65 3.03 6.21
CA ASN A 41 0.24 3.25 6.53
C ASN A 41 -0.60 3.42 5.26
N LEU A 42 -0.81 2.34 4.49
CA LEU A 42 -1.87 2.21 3.47
C LEU A 42 -1.89 0.77 2.92
N MET A 43 -2.46 -0.18 3.69
CA MET A 43 -3.13 -1.41 3.20
C MET A 43 -3.66 -2.21 4.41
N PRO A 44 -4.94 -2.04 4.81
CA PRO A 44 -5.69 -3.07 5.50
C PRO A 44 -6.45 -3.94 4.49
N GLY A 45 -6.50 -5.24 4.74
CA GLY A 45 -7.31 -6.19 3.95
C GLY A 45 -6.54 -6.96 2.88
N MET A 46 -6.14 -8.18 3.24
CA MET A 46 -6.11 -9.40 2.39
C MET A 46 -5.54 -10.54 3.25
N ALA A 47 -6.29 -10.94 4.28
CA ALA A 47 -5.90 -12.03 5.17
C ALA A 47 -7.10 -12.84 5.69
N VAL A 48 -7.85 -13.47 4.76
CA VAL A 48 -8.79 -14.55 5.08
C VAL A 48 -8.72 -15.61 3.99
N ALA A 49 -7.98 -16.70 4.21
CA ALA A 49 -8.09 -17.95 3.43
C ALA A 49 -7.35 -19.17 4.04
N VAL A 50 -7.16 -19.28 5.36
CA VAL A 50 -6.75 -20.56 5.99
C VAL A 50 -7.41 -20.72 7.36
N LEU A 51 -8.44 -21.59 7.45
CA LEU A 51 -8.73 -22.49 8.57
C LEU A 51 -10.14 -23.11 8.44
N LEU A 52 -10.22 -24.36 7.97
CA LEU A 52 -11.27 -25.31 8.35
C LEU A 52 -10.75 -26.73 8.16
N TYR A 53 -10.16 -27.34 9.21
CA TYR A 53 -10.14 -28.79 9.42
C TYR A 53 -9.73 -29.13 10.87
N ALA A 54 -10.73 -29.47 11.69
CA ALA A 54 -10.74 -30.07 13.04
C ALA A 54 -12.14 -29.70 13.61
N VAL A 55 -13.12 -30.58 13.89
CA VAL A 55 -13.18 -31.87 14.62
C VAL A 55 -14.63 -32.46 14.38
N PRO A 56 -14.99 -33.73 14.74
CA PRO A 56 -15.86 -34.56 13.89
C PRO A 56 -17.37 -34.69 14.27
N LEU A 57 -18.04 -35.59 13.52
CA LEU A 57 -19.48 -35.94 13.46
C LEU A 57 -20.19 -36.34 14.77
N ASN A 58 -21.51 -36.05 14.82
CA ASN A 58 -22.65 -36.94 15.15
C ASN A 58 -23.98 -36.14 15.12
N VAL A 59 -25.20 -36.64 14.86
CA VAL A 59 -25.73 -37.86 14.21
C VAL A 59 -27.25 -37.63 13.89
N LEU A 60 -27.77 -38.22 12.80
CA LEU A 60 -29.18 -38.58 12.42
C LEU A 60 -30.39 -37.82 13.04
N SER A 61 -31.45 -37.45 12.29
CA SER A 61 -32.43 -38.41 11.71
C SER A 61 -33.39 -37.77 10.68
N ASP A 62 -34.10 -38.62 9.92
CA ASP A 62 -34.87 -38.34 8.68
C ASP A 62 -36.43 -38.28 8.91
N PRO A 63 -37.36 -38.42 7.94
CA PRO A 63 -38.21 -37.33 7.42
C PRO A 63 -39.74 -37.51 7.62
N THR A 64 -40.57 -36.53 7.18
CA THR A 64 -41.82 -36.79 6.40
C THR A 64 -42.56 -35.53 5.89
N HIS A 65 -43.09 -35.63 4.66
CA HIS A 65 -44.17 -34.85 4.01
C HIS A 65 -43.98 -33.37 3.54
N SER A 66 -44.59 -33.13 2.37
CA SER A 66 -44.83 -31.90 1.57
C SER A 66 -46.22 -32.08 0.90
N PRO A 67 -46.98 -31.08 0.36
CA PRO A 67 -46.50 -29.96 -0.48
C PRO A 67 -47.24 -28.56 -0.48
N LEU A 68 -46.51 -27.51 -0.88
CA LEU A 68 -46.75 -26.32 -1.79
C LEU A 68 -48.17 -25.72 -2.04
N PRO A 69 -48.32 -24.40 -2.43
CA PRO A 69 -47.33 -23.56 -3.15
C PRO A 69 -47.18 -22.03 -2.81
N LEU A 70 -45.92 -21.55 -2.88
CA LEU A 70 -45.37 -20.27 -3.44
C LEU A 70 -45.85 -18.86 -2.94
N PRO A 71 -45.01 -17.79 -3.03
CA PRO A 71 -43.76 -17.67 -3.82
C PRO A 71 -42.47 -17.21 -3.08
N ASN A 72 -41.35 -17.28 -3.84
CA ASN A 72 -40.05 -16.58 -3.66
C ASN A 72 -39.15 -16.90 -2.46
N LEU A 73 -38.12 -17.74 -2.70
CA LEU A 73 -36.68 -17.56 -2.37
C LEU A 73 -35.94 -18.91 -2.39
N ARG A 74 -35.56 -19.38 -3.58
CA ARG A 74 -34.58 -20.46 -3.77
C ARG A 74 -33.78 -20.26 -5.06
N GLN A 75 -32.73 -19.44 -4.98
CA GLN A 75 -31.66 -19.39 -5.98
C GLN A 75 -30.38 -18.75 -5.40
N ALA A 76 -29.96 -19.22 -4.22
CA ALA A 76 -28.83 -18.65 -3.46
C ALA A 76 -28.07 -19.71 -2.66
N ASP A 77 -27.87 -20.91 -3.25
CA ASP A 77 -27.20 -22.04 -2.60
C ASP A 77 -26.15 -22.72 -3.52
N GLU A 78 -25.76 -22.05 -4.61
CA GLU A 78 -24.63 -22.47 -5.49
C GLU A 78 -23.31 -21.70 -5.19
N ASP A 79 -23.32 -20.73 -4.27
CA ASP A 79 -22.24 -19.75 -4.09
C ASP A 79 -21.09 -20.16 -3.16
N THR A 80 -21.05 -21.40 -2.66
CA THR A 80 -19.92 -21.90 -1.84
C THR A 80 -18.66 -22.25 -2.64
N ARG A 81 -18.59 -21.92 -3.95
CA ARG A 81 -17.40 -22.07 -4.80
C ARG A 81 -16.39 -20.91 -4.70
N LEU A 82 -16.56 -19.98 -3.76
CA LEU A 82 -15.82 -18.71 -3.67
C LEU A 82 -14.75 -18.68 -2.56
N TRP A 83 -13.74 -19.57 -2.62
CA TRP A 83 -12.54 -19.48 -1.77
C TRP A 83 -11.23 -19.70 -2.55
N LEU A 84 -11.04 -18.83 -3.55
CA LEU A 84 -9.74 -18.33 -3.99
C LEU A 84 -9.86 -16.80 -3.97
N PRO A 85 -8.80 -16.04 -3.64
CA PRO A 85 -8.79 -14.63 -4.05
C PRO A 85 -8.92 -14.60 -5.57
N GLN A 86 -9.82 -13.77 -6.09
CA GLN A 86 -9.94 -13.55 -7.53
C GLN A 86 -8.69 -12.82 -8.04
N LEU A 87 -7.63 -13.60 -8.31
CA LEU A 87 -6.82 -13.37 -9.49
C LEU A 87 -7.76 -13.29 -10.69
N ASP A 88 -7.39 -12.48 -11.67
CA ASP A 88 -8.23 -12.15 -12.81
C ASP A 88 -8.33 -13.32 -13.81
N THR A 89 -9.05 -14.37 -13.40
CA THR A 89 -9.08 -15.70 -14.02
C THR A 89 -10.34 -15.90 -14.85
N GLY A 90 -10.57 -15.00 -15.79
CA GLY A 90 -11.38 -15.36 -16.94
C GLY A 90 -10.70 -16.42 -17.83
N PHE A 91 -9.36 -16.52 -17.76
CA PHE A 91 -8.63 -17.74 -18.12
C PHE A 91 -8.61 -18.68 -16.90
N ARG A 92 -9.15 -19.91 -17.04
CA ARG A 92 -9.16 -20.92 -15.98
C ARG A 92 -7.74 -21.42 -15.65
N THR A 93 -7.05 -20.76 -14.72
CA THR A 93 -5.77 -21.24 -14.16
C THR A 93 -6.00 -22.21 -12.99
N HIS A 94 -6.74 -23.30 -13.23
CA HIS A 94 -6.72 -24.45 -12.32
C HIS A 94 -5.47 -25.30 -12.60
N ILE A 95 -4.34 -24.88 -12.04
CA ILE A 95 -3.17 -25.74 -11.92
C ILE A 95 -3.35 -26.53 -10.63
N SER A 96 -4.12 -27.62 -10.70
CA SER A 96 -4.14 -28.59 -9.62
C SER A 96 -2.77 -29.29 -9.58
N VAL A 97 -2.09 -29.25 -8.44
CA VAL A 97 -1.08 -30.28 -8.13
C VAL A 97 -1.86 -31.58 -7.97
N GLN A 98 -1.98 -32.33 -9.06
CA GLN A 98 -2.56 -33.66 -9.02
C GLN A 98 -1.61 -34.58 -8.25
N PRO A 99 -2.09 -35.35 -7.26
CA PRO A 99 -1.37 -36.54 -6.80
C PRO A 99 -1.10 -37.43 -8.02
N SER A 100 0.10 -37.99 -8.09
CA SER A 100 0.57 -38.79 -9.21
C SER A 100 -0.38 -39.96 -9.52
N LEU A 101 -1.07 -39.89 -10.66
CA LEU A 101 -1.52 -41.10 -11.34
C LEU A 101 -0.30 -41.73 -11.99
N LEU A 102 0.12 -42.86 -11.43
CA LEU A 102 1.29 -43.67 -11.80
C LEU A 102 1.54 -43.75 -13.31
N PRO A 103 2.83 -43.69 -13.70
CA PRO A 103 3.36 -44.73 -14.56
C PRO A 103 4.43 -45.57 -13.84
N GLN A 104 4.71 -46.73 -14.43
CA GLN A 104 5.39 -47.85 -13.77
C GLN A 104 6.90 -47.64 -13.58
N SER A 105 7.41 -48.37 -12.59
CA SER A 105 8.81 -48.59 -12.23
C SER A 105 9.80 -48.58 -13.41
N GLY A 106 10.75 -47.65 -13.38
CA GLY A 106 11.92 -47.63 -14.25
C GLY A 106 13.03 -46.80 -13.61
N ILE A 107 13.91 -47.45 -12.84
CA ILE A 107 14.98 -46.76 -12.09
C ILE A 107 16.05 -46.26 -13.06
N ALA A 108 16.11 -44.94 -13.23
CA ALA A 108 17.28 -44.21 -13.70
C ALA A 108 17.47 -42.99 -12.78
N GLY A 109 18.72 -42.61 -12.48
CA GLY A 109 19.01 -41.46 -11.61
C GLY A 109 18.52 -40.14 -12.23
N PRO A 110 18.18 -39.12 -11.40
CA PRO A 110 17.58 -37.89 -11.89
C PRO A 110 18.53 -37.09 -12.79
N VAL A 111 18.03 -36.66 -13.95
CA VAL A 111 18.76 -35.83 -14.91
C VAL A 111 18.31 -34.38 -14.77
N PHE A 112 19.22 -33.50 -14.35
CA PHE A 112 18.93 -32.09 -14.10
C PHE A 112 18.96 -31.24 -15.39
N LEU A 113 18.31 -30.07 -15.36
CA LEU A 113 17.95 -29.29 -16.56
C LEU A 113 18.21 -27.77 -16.43
N ALA A 114 19.21 -27.23 -17.15
CA ALA A 114 19.71 -25.85 -17.07
C ALA A 114 18.71 -24.72 -17.42
N VAL A 115 18.96 -23.47 -16.96
CA VAL A 115 18.00 -22.33 -16.93
C VAL A 115 18.72 -20.99 -17.21
N GLU A 116 18.40 -20.23 -18.28
CA GLU A 116 19.08 -18.96 -18.67
C GLU A 116 18.20 -17.68 -18.55
N ILE A 117 18.80 -16.53 -18.15
CA ILE A 117 18.07 -15.39 -17.54
C ILE A 117 18.47 -13.95 -18.03
N SER A 118 19.29 -13.74 -19.10
CA SER A 118 19.80 -12.39 -19.52
C SER A 118 19.26 -11.79 -20.85
N THR A 119 19.61 -10.53 -21.21
CA THR A 119 18.97 -9.67 -22.28
C THR A 119 19.96 -9.08 -23.31
N THR A 120 19.55 -8.83 -24.58
CA THR A 120 20.43 -8.37 -25.71
C THR A 120 19.81 -7.27 -26.62
N LEU A 121 20.61 -6.55 -27.44
CA LEU A 121 20.10 -5.53 -28.39
C LEU A 121 19.18 -6.11 -29.47
N THR A 122 19.49 -7.31 -29.99
CA THR A 122 18.63 -7.99 -30.96
C THR A 122 17.24 -8.20 -30.36
N ARG A 123 17.17 -8.66 -29.10
CA ARG A 123 15.92 -8.77 -28.33
C ARG A 123 15.19 -7.43 -28.18
N ILE A 124 15.88 -6.30 -27.94
CA ILE A 124 15.25 -4.97 -27.90
C ILE A 124 14.64 -4.57 -29.25
N ARG A 125 15.37 -4.78 -30.35
CA ARG A 125 14.89 -4.45 -31.71
C ARG A 125 13.73 -5.35 -32.11
N GLU A 126 13.81 -6.66 -31.80
CA GLU A 126 12.72 -7.63 -31.96
C GLU A 126 11.48 -7.21 -31.17
N LEU A 127 11.62 -6.85 -29.89
CA LEU A 127 10.50 -6.39 -29.06
C LEU A 127 9.82 -5.15 -29.65
N ARG A 128 10.59 -4.14 -30.07
CA ARG A 128 10.01 -2.94 -30.72
C ARG A 128 9.36 -3.25 -32.07
N GLN A 129 9.97 -4.14 -32.88
CA GLN A 129 9.40 -4.58 -34.17
C GLN A 129 8.15 -5.44 -34.00
N SER A 130 8.07 -6.26 -32.95
CA SER A 130 6.85 -6.98 -32.56
C SER A 130 5.85 -6.09 -31.78
N GLY A 131 6.05 -4.77 -31.82
CA GLY A 131 5.18 -3.75 -31.24
C GLY A 131 5.46 -3.41 -29.76
N ALA A 132 6.10 -4.30 -29.01
CA ALA A 132 6.41 -4.17 -27.58
C ALA A 132 7.48 -3.09 -27.28
N SER A 133 7.11 -1.84 -27.59
CA SER A 133 7.97 -0.66 -27.58
C SER A 133 8.15 -0.08 -26.18
N GLY A 134 7.17 -0.25 -25.29
CA GLY A 134 7.29 0.10 -23.89
C GLY A 134 8.29 -0.80 -23.16
N LEU A 135 8.27 -2.10 -23.43
CA LEU A 135 9.18 -3.11 -22.88
C LEU A 135 10.59 -2.92 -23.43
N ALA A 136 10.70 -2.60 -24.72
CA ALA A 136 11.94 -2.16 -25.32
C ALA A 136 12.51 -0.92 -24.59
N LEU A 137 11.72 0.14 -24.36
CA LEU A 137 12.15 1.32 -23.60
C LEU A 137 12.53 0.98 -22.14
N ALA A 138 11.73 0.16 -21.45
CA ALA A 138 11.99 -0.23 -20.07
C ALA A 138 13.32 -0.98 -19.93
N LEU A 139 13.56 -1.97 -20.79
CA LEU A 139 14.83 -2.71 -20.85
C LEU A 139 15.99 -1.83 -21.35
N LEU A 140 15.75 -0.86 -22.25
CA LEU A 140 16.76 0.12 -22.67
C LEU A 140 17.26 0.98 -21.50
N LYS A 141 16.38 1.37 -20.57
CA LYS A 141 16.75 2.13 -19.37
C LYS A 141 17.62 1.34 -18.39
N GLU A 142 17.60 0.01 -18.46
CA GLU A 142 18.46 -0.88 -17.65
C GLU A 142 19.86 -1.10 -18.27
N ILE A 143 20.13 -0.54 -19.47
CA ILE A 143 21.36 -0.78 -20.23
C ILE A 143 22.24 0.49 -20.28
N GLU A 144 23.50 0.35 -19.88
CA GLU A 144 24.50 1.42 -20.01
C GLU A 144 24.93 1.58 -21.49
N THR A 145 24.80 2.80 -22.05
CA THR A 145 25.02 3.10 -23.48
C THR A 145 26.35 3.78 -23.79
N GLU A 146 26.95 4.48 -22.82
CA GLU A 146 28.07 5.42 -23.03
C GLU A 146 29.38 4.74 -23.51
N HIS A 147 29.55 3.47 -23.19
CA HIS A 147 30.74 2.68 -23.54
C HIS A 147 30.62 1.93 -24.89
N LYS A 148 29.58 2.21 -25.68
CA LYS A 148 29.32 1.55 -26.97
C LYS A 148 29.79 2.43 -28.13
N SER A 149 30.36 1.82 -29.17
CA SER A 149 30.83 2.52 -30.37
C SER A 149 29.73 3.34 -31.05
N ASP A 150 28.50 2.83 -31.02
CA ASP A 150 27.37 3.33 -31.80
C ASP A 150 26.43 4.21 -30.93
N TRP A 151 27.01 4.98 -30.00
CA TRP A 151 26.29 5.68 -28.92
C TRP A 151 25.11 6.56 -29.41
N LEU A 152 25.29 7.26 -30.54
CA LEU A 152 24.26 8.18 -31.06
C LEU A 152 23.03 7.43 -31.56
N GLU A 153 23.18 6.20 -32.04
CA GLU A 153 22.05 5.36 -32.43
C GLU A 153 21.23 4.92 -31.21
N TRP A 154 21.90 4.52 -30.12
CA TRP A 154 21.23 4.19 -28.86
C TRP A 154 20.56 5.43 -28.23
N GLU A 155 21.21 6.59 -28.30
CA GLU A 155 20.66 7.84 -27.75
C GLU A 155 19.51 8.40 -28.56
N GLN A 156 19.56 8.39 -29.89
CA GLN A 156 18.43 8.83 -30.72
C GLN A 156 17.22 7.92 -30.52
N GLU A 157 17.43 6.60 -30.46
CA GLU A 157 16.35 5.66 -30.13
C GLU A 157 15.80 5.88 -28.71
N LEU A 158 16.66 6.19 -27.73
CA LEU A 158 16.23 6.55 -26.38
C LEU A 158 15.46 7.88 -26.35
N TRP A 159 15.89 8.94 -27.03
CA TRP A 159 15.19 10.23 -27.02
C TRP A 159 13.84 10.15 -27.73
N LEU A 160 13.76 9.40 -28.83
CA LEU A 160 12.51 9.11 -29.52
C LEU A 160 11.55 8.35 -28.60
N ALA A 161 12.04 7.31 -27.91
CA ALA A 161 11.23 6.52 -26.99
C ALA A 161 10.82 7.31 -25.71
N LEU A 162 11.71 8.11 -25.12
CA LEU A 162 11.41 8.97 -23.97
C LEU A 162 10.39 10.06 -24.31
N ARG A 163 10.49 10.66 -25.51
CA ARG A 163 9.49 11.62 -26.00
C ARG A 163 8.14 10.93 -26.26
N ALA A 164 8.14 9.77 -26.89
CA ALA A 164 6.92 8.98 -27.10
C ALA A 164 6.27 8.52 -25.78
N ALA A 165 7.06 8.35 -24.72
CA ALA A 165 6.61 7.97 -23.38
C ALA A 165 6.33 9.16 -22.42
N GLY A 166 6.56 10.41 -22.83
CA GLY A 166 6.37 11.59 -21.97
C GLY A 166 7.34 11.69 -20.77
N ASP A 167 8.49 11.01 -20.80
CA ASP A 167 9.46 10.99 -19.69
C ASP A 167 10.37 12.24 -19.75
N TYR A 168 9.80 13.37 -19.33
CA TYR A 168 10.44 14.66 -19.49
C TYR A 168 11.60 14.93 -18.52
N THR A 169 11.67 14.26 -17.36
CA THR A 169 12.82 14.37 -16.44
C THR A 169 14.07 13.75 -17.04
N MET A 170 13.95 12.52 -17.56
CA MET A 170 15.06 11.82 -18.21
C MET A 170 15.40 12.48 -19.55
N LEU A 171 14.40 12.94 -20.30
CA LEU A 171 14.60 13.71 -21.53
C LEU A 171 15.33 15.03 -21.28
N LEU A 172 15.00 15.79 -20.23
CA LEU A 172 15.71 17.02 -19.88
C LEU A 172 17.21 16.77 -19.64
N SER A 173 17.53 15.76 -18.82
CA SER A 173 18.90 15.34 -18.55
C SER A 173 19.64 15.03 -19.86
N ARG A 174 19.03 14.21 -20.72
CA ARG A 174 19.57 13.85 -22.03
C ARG A 174 19.78 15.07 -22.94
N LEU A 175 18.78 15.93 -23.10
CA LEU A 175 18.84 17.14 -23.94
C LEU A 175 19.88 18.15 -23.44
N GLN A 176 19.97 18.37 -22.13
CA GLN A 176 20.98 19.25 -21.54
C GLN A 176 22.40 18.72 -21.75
N SER A 177 22.61 17.41 -21.61
CA SER A 177 23.90 16.79 -21.95
C SER A 177 24.25 16.95 -23.44
N ALA A 178 23.24 16.82 -24.31
CA ALA A 178 23.39 16.93 -25.77
C ALA A 178 23.70 18.36 -26.26
N LEU A 179 23.18 19.42 -25.60
CA LEU A 179 23.41 20.83 -26.00
C LEU A 179 24.89 21.20 -26.21
N SER A 180 25.80 20.55 -25.48
CA SER A 180 27.26 20.75 -25.62
C SER A 180 27.84 20.27 -26.97
N ARG A 181 27.03 19.58 -27.80
CA ARG A 181 27.42 18.92 -29.05
C ARG A 181 26.53 19.35 -30.24
N LEU A 182 25.78 20.46 -30.11
CA LEU A 182 24.76 20.92 -31.07
C LEU A 182 24.81 22.45 -31.31
N ASP A 183 24.45 22.89 -32.53
CA ASP A 183 24.54 24.30 -32.97
C ASP A 183 23.27 24.83 -33.69
N GLY A 184 23.19 26.16 -33.81
CA GLY A 184 22.23 26.87 -34.66
C GLY A 184 20.75 26.76 -34.26
N VAL A 185 19.85 26.72 -35.26
CA VAL A 185 18.38 26.66 -35.06
C VAL A 185 17.96 25.42 -34.24
N LEU A 186 18.72 24.31 -34.34
CA LEU A 186 18.47 23.11 -33.56
C LEU A 186 18.65 23.36 -32.05
N LYS A 187 19.64 24.18 -31.68
CA LYS A 187 19.93 24.59 -30.31
C LYS A 187 18.81 25.45 -29.73
N ALA A 188 18.34 26.45 -30.49
CA ALA A 188 17.24 27.35 -30.12
C ALA A 188 15.96 26.57 -29.74
N ARG A 189 15.63 25.54 -30.52
CA ARG A 189 14.47 24.66 -30.28
C ARG A 189 14.61 23.86 -28.99
N VAL A 190 15.80 23.29 -28.72
CA VAL A 190 16.06 22.55 -27.48
C VAL A 190 15.92 23.43 -26.23
N TYR A 191 16.22 24.74 -26.28
CA TYR A 191 15.96 25.65 -25.16
C TYR A 191 14.48 25.79 -24.79
N VAL A 192 13.60 25.87 -25.79
CA VAL A 192 12.15 26.05 -25.54
C VAL A 192 11.52 24.76 -25.03
N GLU A 193 11.95 23.62 -25.57
CA GLU A 193 11.61 22.29 -25.04
C GLU A 193 12.00 22.19 -23.55
N ILE A 194 13.23 22.61 -23.19
CA ILE A 194 13.69 22.60 -21.79
C ILE A 194 12.83 23.50 -20.89
N ALA A 195 12.49 24.71 -21.36
CA ALA A 195 11.66 25.64 -20.60
C ALA A 195 10.23 25.13 -20.37
N GLY A 196 9.62 24.51 -21.38
CA GLY A 196 8.28 23.92 -21.30
C GLY A 196 8.23 22.81 -20.24
N VAL A 197 9.21 21.91 -20.23
CA VAL A 197 9.28 20.86 -19.21
C VAL A 197 9.42 21.41 -17.80
N HIS A 198 10.20 22.48 -17.57
CA HIS A 198 10.36 23.02 -16.22
C HIS A 198 9.08 23.60 -15.61
N ILE A 199 8.11 24.05 -16.42
CA ILE A 199 6.78 24.41 -15.91
C ILE A 199 5.98 23.15 -15.52
N LEU A 200 6.01 22.11 -16.35
CA LEU A 200 5.35 20.82 -16.04
C LEU A 200 5.88 20.16 -14.76
N GLN A 201 7.10 20.51 -14.33
CA GLN A 201 7.77 19.97 -13.14
C GLN A 201 7.62 20.85 -11.88
N ASP A 202 6.69 21.82 -11.85
CA ASP A 202 6.53 22.78 -10.75
C ASP A 202 7.87 23.46 -10.36
N ASN A 203 8.70 23.77 -11.37
CA ASN A 203 9.98 24.45 -11.23
C ASN A 203 9.94 25.85 -11.86
N PRO A 204 9.04 26.73 -11.39
CA PRO A 204 8.70 27.99 -12.05
C PRO A 204 9.90 28.93 -12.24
N ARG A 205 10.76 29.03 -11.21
CA ARG A 205 12.01 29.82 -11.27
C ARG A 205 12.92 29.40 -12.43
N ARG A 206 13.05 28.09 -12.67
CA ARG A 206 13.94 27.55 -13.70
C ARG A 206 13.42 27.83 -15.10
N ALA A 207 12.11 27.64 -15.32
CA ALA A 207 11.48 28.00 -16.59
C ALA A 207 11.68 29.47 -16.95
N ARG A 208 11.46 30.41 -16.00
CA ARG A 208 11.73 31.84 -16.21
C ARG A 208 13.20 32.13 -16.57
N SER A 209 14.14 31.33 -16.06
CA SER A 209 15.57 31.48 -16.36
C SER A 209 15.94 30.96 -17.76
N VAL A 210 15.44 29.79 -18.16
CA VAL A 210 15.76 29.17 -19.45
C VAL A 210 15.23 30.02 -20.62
N LEU A 211 14.01 30.56 -20.50
CA LEU A 211 13.44 31.44 -21.53
C LEU A 211 14.26 32.73 -21.72
N ARG A 212 14.83 33.28 -20.64
CA ARG A 212 15.74 34.43 -20.72
C ARG A 212 17.04 34.09 -21.43
N ALA A 213 17.59 32.90 -21.21
CA ALA A 213 18.82 32.44 -21.86
C ALA A 213 18.63 32.23 -23.37
N MET A 214 17.45 31.75 -23.80
CA MET A 214 17.13 31.54 -25.22
C MET A 214 17.31 32.82 -26.07
N TRP A 215 16.81 33.98 -25.60
CA TRP A 215 16.94 35.27 -26.30
C TRP A 215 18.38 35.83 -26.35
N VAL A 216 19.35 35.17 -25.69
CA VAL A 216 20.76 35.56 -25.65
C VAL A 216 21.64 34.60 -26.45
N ASP A 217 21.39 33.29 -26.35
CA ASP A 217 22.19 32.24 -26.99
C ASP A 217 21.66 31.83 -28.39
N SER A 218 20.50 32.36 -28.81
CA SER A 218 19.88 32.03 -30.10
C SER A 218 18.93 33.11 -30.62
N GLU A 219 18.66 33.07 -31.93
CA GLU A 219 17.64 33.91 -32.59
C GLU A 219 16.35 33.09 -32.83
N PRO A 220 15.28 33.29 -32.03
CA PRO A 220 14.02 32.56 -32.16
C PRO A 220 13.07 33.18 -33.20
N ASP A 221 12.15 32.38 -33.72
CA ASP A 221 11.04 32.86 -34.55
C ASP A 221 9.85 33.40 -33.73
N ASN A 222 8.90 34.05 -34.41
CA ASN A 222 7.74 34.69 -33.78
C ASN A 222 6.83 33.69 -33.02
N HIS A 223 6.74 32.45 -33.48
CA HIS A 223 5.94 31.41 -32.83
C HIS A 223 6.57 31.00 -31.49
N THR A 224 7.89 30.76 -31.51
CA THR A 224 8.70 30.43 -30.34
C THR A 224 8.60 31.53 -29.27
N ALA A 225 8.49 32.80 -29.67
CA ALA A 225 8.42 33.94 -28.76
C ALA A 225 7.08 34.07 -27.99
N MET A 226 5.93 33.74 -28.60
CA MET A 226 4.62 33.86 -27.94
C MET A 226 4.45 32.85 -26.81
N THR A 227 4.84 31.58 -27.05
CA THR A 227 4.75 30.48 -26.08
C THR A 227 5.50 30.79 -24.78
N ALA A 228 6.65 31.46 -24.87
CA ALA A 228 7.46 31.86 -23.72
C ALA A 228 6.73 32.78 -22.72
N ARG A 229 5.76 33.59 -23.17
CA ARG A 229 5.12 34.60 -22.30
C ARG A 229 4.07 34.04 -21.37
N ARG A 230 3.27 33.05 -21.81
CA ARG A 230 2.20 32.48 -20.97
C ARG A 230 2.77 31.68 -19.80
N LEU A 231 3.81 30.89 -20.07
CA LEU A 231 4.61 30.15 -19.08
C LEU A 231 5.20 31.03 -17.96
N MET A 232 5.28 32.35 -18.16
CA MET A 232 5.77 33.31 -17.16
C MET A 232 4.75 33.61 -16.05
N ILE A 233 3.44 33.51 -16.31
CA ILE A 233 2.37 33.90 -15.37
C ILE A 233 2.13 32.81 -14.33
N ASP A 234 1.93 31.58 -14.81
CA ASP A 234 1.73 30.39 -13.98
C ASP A 234 2.89 30.23 -12.97
N ALA A 235 4.09 30.62 -13.41
CA ALA A 235 5.30 30.60 -12.63
C ALA A 235 5.30 31.53 -11.40
N TYR A 236 4.48 32.58 -11.33
CA TYR A 236 4.42 33.44 -10.15
C TYR A 236 3.47 32.91 -9.08
N ARG A 237 2.30 32.37 -9.48
CA ARG A 237 1.30 31.84 -8.54
C ARG A 237 1.85 30.68 -7.71
N ALA A 238 2.55 29.74 -8.35
CA ALA A 238 3.11 28.55 -7.70
C ALA A 238 4.09 28.87 -6.55
N GLU A 239 4.66 30.08 -6.52
CA GLU A 239 5.60 30.52 -5.48
C GLU A 239 4.93 31.28 -4.32
N ASN A 240 3.60 31.32 -4.25
CA ASN A 240 2.83 32.20 -3.36
C ASN A 240 3.12 33.71 -3.56
N LEU A 241 3.67 34.09 -4.73
CA LEU A 241 3.87 35.48 -5.13
C LEU A 241 2.56 36.05 -5.67
N PHE A 242 1.54 36.08 -4.80
CA PHE A 242 0.15 36.37 -5.19
C PHE A 242 -0.03 37.78 -5.79
N LEU A 243 0.85 38.73 -5.46
CA LEU A 243 0.89 40.07 -6.04
C LEU A 243 1.54 40.12 -7.44
N ASP A 244 2.65 39.41 -7.64
CA ASP A 244 3.32 39.32 -8.96
C ASP A 244 2.45 38.55 -9.97
N ALA A 245 1.73 37.53 -9.49
CA ALA A 245 0.72 36.83 -10.27
C ALA A 245 -0.39 37.80 -10.74
N ASP A 246 -0.93 38.65 -9.85
CA ASP A 246 -1.96 39.65 -10.19
C ASP A 246 -1.47 40.67 -11.24
N ALA A 247 -0.22 41.12 -11.13
CA ALA A 247 0.40 42.02 -12.11
C ALA A 247 0.64 41.35 -13.47
N ALA A 248 1.12 40.10 -13.48
CA ALA A 248 1.36 39.34 -14.71
C ALA A 248 0.05 39.03 -15.46
N CYS A 249 -1.01 38.69 -14.72
CA CYS A 249 -2.37 38.56 -15.24
C CYS A 249 -2.86 39.86 -15.91
N SER A 250 -2.62 41.02 -15.28
CA SER A 250 -3.03 42.33 -15.82
C SER A 250 -2.33 42.66 -17.15
N ARG A 251 -1.03 42.36 -17.27
CA ARG A 251 -0.29 42.56 -18.54
C ARG A 251 -0.84 41.65 -19.65
N PHE A 252 -1.10 40.39 -19.34
CA PHE A 252 -1.65 39.43 -20.31
C PHE A 252 -3.04 39.86 -20.80
N GLN A 253 -3.89 40.38 -19.90
CA GLN A 253 -5.20 40.95 -20.29
C GLN A 253 -5.04 42.08 -21.31
N SER A 254 -4.07 42.98 -21.13
CA SER A 254 -3.86 44.13 -22.01
C SER A 254 -3.29 43.78 -23.40
N GLU A 255 -2.56 42.66 -23.50
CA GLU A 255 -1.89 42.24 -24.74
C GLU A 255 -2.71 41.22 -25.54
N TYR A 256 -3.61 40.46 -24.88
CA TYR A 256 -4.32 39.32 -25.48
C TYR A 256 -5.82 39.17 -25.15
N TYR A 257 -6.39 39.91 -24.19
CA TYR A 257 -7.84 39.97 -23.87
C TYR A 257 -8.62 38.62 -23.72
N PRO A 258 -8.37 37.78 -22.69
CA PRO A 258 -9.13 36.54 -22.41
C PRO A 258 -10.50 36.75 -21.72
N ASP A 259 -11.39 35.75 -21.84
CA ASP A 259 -12.78 35.74 -21.34
C ASP A 259 -13.30 34.29 -21.06
N ASP A 260 -12.79 33.61 -20.01
CA ASP A 260 -13.17 32.22 -19.69
C ASP A 260 -13.42 31.96 -18.19
N ALA A 261 -14.19 30.91 -17.87
CA ALA A 261 -14.61 30.61 -16.50
C ALA A 261 -13.48 30.06 -15.60
N SER A 262 -12.46 29.42 -16.17
CA SER A 262 -11.32 28.87 -15.41
C SER A 262 -10.50 29.98 -14.76
N TRP A 263 -10.49 31.16 -15.39
CA TRP A 263 -9.98 32.41 -14.83
C TRP A 263 -10.65 32.78 -13.50
N GLY A 264 -11.97 32.59 -13.35
CA GLY A 264 -12.72 33.00 -12.16
C GLY A 264 -12.37 32.21 -10.89
N GLU A 265 -12.31 30.87 -11.00
CA GLU A 265 -11.94 29.98 -9.89
C GLU A 265 -10.47 30.16 -9.47
N LEU A 266 -9.58 30.37 -10.45
CA LEU A 266 -8.18 30.69 -10.25
C LEU A 266 -8.01 31.95 -9.36
N ARG A 267 -8.82 32.99 -9.61
CA ARG A 267 -8.85 34.21 -8.79
C ARG A 267 -9.41 33.96 -7.38
N ALA A 268 -10.52 33.22 -7.26
CA ALA A 268 -11.15 32.96 -5.96
C ALA A 268 -10.25 32.20 -4.97
N THR A 269 -9.49 31.22 -5.46
CA THR A 269 -8.59 30.40 -4.61
C THR A 269 -7.45 31.24 -4.03
N ILE A 270 -6.80 32.05 -4.88
CA ILE A 270 -5.74 32.99 -4.48
C ILE A 270 -6.23 33.97 -3.39
N LEU A 271 -7.54 34.27 -3.36
CA LEU A 271 -8.16 35.14 -2.35
C LEU A 271 -8.50 34.45 -1.03
N LEU A 272 -8.92 33.17 -1.03
CA LEU A 272 -9.11 32.42 0.23
C LEU A 272 -7.78 32.15 0.95
N GLU A 273 -6.74 31.81 0.18
CA GLU A 273 -5.40 31.49 0.72
C GLU A 273 -4.68 32.75 1.25
N SER A 274 -4.95 33.92 0.66
CA SER A 274 -4.50 35.21 1.19
C SER A 274 -5.39 35.76 2.34
N GLY A 275 -6.27 34.94 2.90
CA GLY A 275 -7.08 35.31 4.08
C GLY A 275 -8.21 36.30 3.79
N ARG A 276 -8.67 36.40 2.53
CA ARG A 276 -9.72 37.33 2.07
C ARG A 276 -11.00 36.58 1.66
N PRO A 277 -11.68 35.85 2.59
CA PRO A 277 -12.85 35.04 2.26
C PRO A 277 -13.99 35.86 1.63
N GLY A 278 -14.18 37.11 2.08
CA GLY A 278 -15.18 38.02 1.52
C GLY A 278 -14.95 38.40 0.05
N GLU A 279 -13.69 38.47 -0.40
CA GLU A 279 -13.39 38.78 -1.81
C GLU A 279 -13.41 37.53 -2.69
N ALA A 280 -12.96 36.39 -2.15
CA ALA A 280 -13.14 35.10 -2.82
C ALA A 280 -14.62 34.82 -3.09
N LEU A 281 -15.51 35.12 -2.14
CA LEU A 281 -16.95 35.02 -2.34
C LEU A 281 -17.45 35.80 -3.57
N ARG A 282 -16.85 36.95 -3.93
CA ARG A 282 -17.24 37.76 -5.11
C ARG A 282 -16.96 37.04 -6.43
N TYR A 283 -15.82 36.35 -6.52
CA TYR A 283 -15.48 35.53 -7.69
C TYR A 283 -16.26 34.20 -7.72
N LEU A 284 -16.70 33.71 -6.56
CA LEU A 284 -17.56 32.52 -6.42
C LEU A 284 -19.06 32.80 -6.60
N VAL A 285 -19.51 34.05 -6.77
CA VAL A 285 -20.92 34.37 -7.05
C VAL A 285 -21.31 33.82 -8.43
N GLY A 286 -22.45 33.15 -8.52
CA GLY A 286 -22.97 32.58 -9.77
C GLY A 286 -22.32 31.26 -10.19
N GLN A 287 -21.13 30.93 -9.68
CA GLN A 287 -20.45 29.67 -9.97
C GLN A 287 -21.20 28.46 -9.40
N GLN A 288 -21.21 27.37 -10.16
CA GLN A 288 -21.90 26.12 -9.84
C GLN A 288 -20.87 24.99 -9.63
N GLY A 289 -21.09 24.12 -8.65
CA GLY A 289 -20.25 22.94 -8.40
C GLY A 289 -20.04 22.62 -6.92
N GLU A 290 -19.76 21.35 -6.61
CA GLU A 290 -19.54 20.88 -5.24
C GLU A 290 -18.31 21.51 -4.58
N GLN A 291 -17.26 21.81 -5.35
CA GLN A 291 -16.09 22.51 -4.81
C GLN A 291 -16.45 23.93 -4.37
N ALA A 292 -17.20 24.68 -5.19
CA ALA A 292 -17.73 25.99 -4.81
C ALA A 292 -18.71 25.90 -3.61
N LYS A 293 -19.47 24.81 -3.43
CA LYS A 293 -20.32 24.60 -2.24
C LYS A 293 -19.49 24.36 -0.97
N ARG A 294 -18.46 23.49 -1.02
CA ARG A 294 -17.59 23.19 0.14
C ARG A 294 -16.75 24.40 0.57
N LEU A 295 -16.17 25.12 -0.40
CA LEU A 295 -15.45 26.37 -0.12
C LEU A 295 -16.38 27.41 0.54
N ARG A 296 -17.66 27.48 0.15
CA ARG A 296 -18.66 28.31 0.85
C ARG A 296 -18.98 27.84 2.26
N LEU A 297 -19.08 26.54 2.54
CA LEU A 297 -19.34 26.03 3.90
C LEU A 297 -18.20 26.38 4.86
N VAL A 298 -16.95 26.15 4.42
CA VAL A 298 -15.75 26.49 5.21
C VAL A 298 -15.58 27.99 5.36
N ALA A 299 -15.79 28.77 4.29
CA ALA A 299 -15.76 30.23 4.36
C ALA A 299 -16.80 30.75 5.36
N ARG A 300 -18.03 30.23 5.35
CA ARG A 300 -19.10 30.64 6.28
C ARG A 300 -18.85 30.25 7.73
N LEU A 301 -18.33 29.05 8.00
CA LEU A 301 -17.97 28.67 9.37
C LEU A 301 -16.86 29.57 9.94
N ARG A 302 -15.85 29.90 9.11
CA ARG A 302 -14.70 30.74 9.52
C ARG A 302 -14.97 32.24 9.54
N GLU A 303 -15.91 32.70 8.72
CA GLU A 303 -16.48 34.05 8.75
C GLU A 303 -17.42 34.25 9.97
N GLY A 304 -17.88 33.16 10.59
CA GLY A 304 -18.85 33.20 11.70
C GLY A 304 -20.31 33.26 11.24
N SER A 305 -20.58 33.02 9.96
CA SER A 305 -21.93 33.06 9.36
C SER A 305 -22.79 31.84 9.65
N TYR A 306 -22.25 30.76 10.25
CA TYR A 306 -22.99 29.58 10.76
C TYR A 306 -22.51 29.22 12.18
N SER A 307 -23.42 28.71 13.04
CA SER A 307 -23.08 28.26 14.40
C SER A 307 -22.56 26.82 14.48
N ALA A 308 -21.95 26.44 15.61
CA ALA A 308 -21.45 25.08 15.84
C ALA A 308 -22.58 24.04 15.91
N ASP A 309 -23.68 24.35 16.60
CA ASP A 309 -24.84 23.45 16.73
C ASP A 309 -25.60 23.28 15.41
N ASP A 310 -25.68 24.34 14.58
CA ASP A 310 -26.19 24.23 13.21
C ASP A 310 -25.34 23.28 12.35
N VAL A 311 -24.01 23.29 12.56
CA VAL A 311 -23.08 22.41 11.85
C VAL A 311 -23.19 20.97 12.38
N LEU A 312 -23.26 20.76 13.69
CA LEU A 312 -23.55 19.44 14.28
C LEU A 312 -24.85 18.86 13.75
N THR A 313 -25.94 19.63 13.76
CA THR A 313 -27.26 19.18 13.28
C THR A 313 -27.21 18.77 11.81
N ARG A 314 -26.54 19.57 10.96
CA ARG A 314 -26.36 19.26 9.53
C ARG A 314 -25.46 18.05 9.29
N LEU A 315 -24.48 17.81 10.16
CA LEU A 315 -23.60 16.63 10.09
C LEU A 315 -24.32 15.37 10.58
N VAL A 316 -25.04 15.42 11.71
CA VAL A 316 -25.83 14.28 12.20
C VAL A 316 -26.87 13.86 11.16
N ALA A 317 -27.54 14.82 10.51
CA ALA A 317 -28.46 14.55 9.40
C ALA A 317 -27.77 13.99 8.12
N SER A 318 -26.44 14.10 8.00
CA SER A 318 -25.65 13.53 6.90
C SER A 318 -24.86 12.27 7.30
N ALA A 319 -24.98 11.81 8.55
CA ALA A 319 -24.17 10.72 9.09
C ALA A 319 -24.48 9.36 8.42
N GLU A 320 -25.75 9.11 8.10
CA GLU A 320 -26.21 7.87 7.44
C GLU A 320 -25.59 7.65 6.05
N GLN A 321 -25.03 8.69 5.43
CA GLN A 321 -24.45 8.66 4.09
C GLN A 321 -22.90 8.67 4.08
N SER A 322 -22.26 8.80 5.26
CA SER A 322 -20.84 9.19 5.37
C SER A 322 -19.92 8.08 5.90
N ASN A 323 -20.26 6.81 5.71
CA ASN A 323 -19.55 5.68 6.35
C ASN A 323 -18.21 5.26 5.72
N VAL A 324 -17.78 5.81 4.57
CA VAL A 324 -16.48 5.50 3.94
C VAL A 324 -15.87 6.72 3.25
N GLY A 325 -14.54 6.88 3.33
CA GLY A 325 -13.77 7.76 2.43
C GLY A 325 -13.38 9.13 3.00
N VAL A 326 -12.97 10.06 2.11
CA VAL A 326 -12.52 11.42 2.50
C VAL A 326 -13.63 12.21 3.21
N ASP A 327 -14.88 11.96 2.83
CA ASP A 327 -16.04 12.63 3.41
C ASP A 327 -16.28 12.20 4.87
N ALA A 328 -16.01 10.94 5.24
CA ALA A 328 -16.02 10.49 6.63
C ALA A 328 -15.02 11.25 7.52
N HIS A 329 -13.86 11.66 6.97
CA HIS A 329 -12.83 12.39 7.72
C HIS A 329 -13.16 13.86 7.87
N PHE A 330 -13.72 14.47 6.83
CA PHE A 330 -14.27 15.83 6.92
C PHE A 330 -15.44 15.87 7.90
N HIS A 331 -16.32 14.86 7.86
CA HIS A 331 -17.44 14.68 8.79
C HIS A 331 -16.97 14.49 10.23
N TRP A 332 -16.23 13.42 10.57
CA TRP A 332 -15.82 13.14 11.95
C TRP A 332 -14.82 14.17 12.50
N GLY A 333 -14.02 14.81 11.64
CA GLY A 333 -13.14 15.89 12.01
C GLY A 333 -13.88 17.18 12.40
N ILE A 334 -14.89 17.59 11.60
CA ILE A 334 -15.74 18.73 11.96
C ILE A 334 -16.69 18.37 13.11
N MET A 335 -17.16 17.12 13.20
CA MET A 335 -17.90 16.61 14.37
C MET A 335 -17.08 16.75 15.65
N ALA A 336 -15.80 16.37 15.62
CA ALA A 336 -14.87 16.51 16.75
C ALA A 336 -14.60 17.98 17.13
N GLU A 337 -14.51 18.88 16.15
CA GLU A 337 -14.31 20.32 16.35
C GLU A 337 -15.58 20.99 16.90
N ALA A 338 -16.74 20.72 16.29
CA ALA A 338 -18.01 21.29 16.67
C ALA A 338 -18.55 20.71 18.01
N ALA A 339 -18.38 19.42 18.29
CA ALA A 339 -18.76 18.83 19.58
C ALA A 339 -17.89 19.35 20.74
N LEU A 340 -16.62 19.70 20.47
CA LEU A 340 -15.78 20.41 21.45
C LEU A 340 -16.30 21.83 21.72
N LEU A 341 -16.73 22.55 20.67
CA LEU A 341 -17.32 23.89 20.81
C LEU A 341 -18.68 23.85 21.53
N ALA A 342 -19.49 22.82 21.28
CA ALA A 342 -20.80 22.59 21.91
C ALA A 342 -20.76 21.93 23.30
N LYS A 343 -19.60 21.35 23.69
CA LYS A 343 -19.38 20.58 24.94
C LYS A 343 -20.16 19.26 25.05
N ASP A 344 -20.48 18.61 23.92
CA ASP A 344 -21.08 17.28 23.91
C ASP A 344 -20.00 16.19 24.10
N TRP A 345 -19.90 15.63 25.32
CA TRP A 345 -18.87 14.64 25.64
C TRP A 345 -19.17 13.24 25.10
N SER A 346 -20.43 12.81 24.95
CA SER A 346 -20.73 11.49 24.37
C SER A 346 -20.35 11.49 22.88
N SER A 347 -20.79 12.49 22.11
CA SER A 347 -20.38 12.64 20.71
C SER A 347 -18.86 12.82 20.58
N ARG A 348 -18.21 13.50 21.55
CA ARG A 348 -16.75 13.64 21.57
C ARG A 348 -16.02 12.32 21.86
N VAL A 349 -16.46 11.52 22.83
CA VAL A 349 -15.90 10.18 23.12
C VAL A 349 -16.09 9.28 21.90
N LYS A 350 -17.31 9.17 21.37
CA LYS A 350 -17.64 8.35 20.20
C LYS A 350 -16.78 8.70 18.98
N ALA A 351 -16.63 9.99 18.67
CA ALA A 351 -15.76 10.45 17.60
C ALA A 351 -14.28 10.12 17.85
N LEU A 352 -13.81 10.17 19.11
CA LEU A 352 -12.41 9.85 19.45
C LEU A 352 -12.12 8.35 19.46
N GLU A 353 -13.00 7.51 20.01
CA GLU A 353 -12.90 6.05 19.94
C GLU A 353 -12.82 5.61 18.48
N TRP A 354 -13.73 6.10 17.63
CA TRP A 354 -13.75 5.78 16.20
C TRP A 354 -12.48 6.25 15.48
N LEU A 355 -12.05 7.50 15.69
CA LEU A 355 -10.85 8.04 15.03
C LEU A 355 -9.55 7.37 15.49
N LEU A 356 -9.48 6.91 16.75
CA LEU A 356 -8.29 6.24 17.29
C LEU A 356 -8.24 4.74 16.96
N ALA A 357 -9.40 4.07 16.84
CA ALA A 357 -9.47 2.69 16.34
C ALA A 357 -9.22 2.60 14.83
N SER A 358 -9.61 3.62 14.04
CA SER A 358 -9.46 3.62 12.56
C SER A 358 -8.10 4.11 12.04
N GLY A 359 -7.40 5.01 12.74
CA GLY A 359 -5.99 5.34 12.49
C GLY A 359 -5.66 6.19 11.25
N VAL A 360 -6.60 6.99 10.72
CA VAL A 360 -6.46 7.71 9.43
C VAL A 360 -6.02 9.20 9.59
N LYS A 361 -5.50 9.83 8.51
CA LYS A 361 -4.93 11.19 8.48
C LYS A 361 -5.87 12.23 7.84
N THR A 362 -5.92 13.46 8.38
CA THR A 362 -6.77 14.57 7.89
C THR A 362 -6.12 15.44 6.80
N LYS A 363 -6.93 16.22 6.06
CA LYS A 363 -6.48 17.20 5.02
C LYS A 363 -6.95 18.62 5.36
N ALA A 364 -6.27 19.63 4.82
CA ALA A 364 -6.68 21.02 4.95
C ALA A 364 -8.14 21.18 4.44
N PRO A 365 -9.06 21.72 5.27
CA PRO A 365 -8.80 22.61 6.42
C PRO A 365 -8.78 22.00 7.86
N VAL A 366 -8.76 20.66 8.05
CA VAL A 366 -9.13 19.96 9.32
C VAL A 366 -7.95 19.34 10.12
N LEU A 367 -8.06 19.28 11.47
CA LEU A 367 -7.00 18.86 12.44
C LEU A 367 -7.10 17.38 12.96
N PRO A 368 -6.00 16.77 13.47
CA PRO A 368 -5.95 15.36 13.92
C PRO A 368 -6.14 15.08 15.45
N PRO A 369 -6.49 13.83 15.86
CA PRO A 369 -6.85 13.42 17.25
C PRO A 369 -5.72 12.75 18.07
N THR A 370 -5.90 12.57 19.40
CA THR A 370 -4.88 11.99 20.32
C THR A 370 -5.44 11.17 21.51
N ARG A 371 -4.62 10.25 22.07
CA ARG A 371 -4.93 9.46 23.30
C ARG A 371 -5.28 10.33 24.52
N VAL A 372 -4.63 11.48 24.69
CA VAL A 372 -4.87 12.38 25.83
C VAL A 372 -6.28 13.00 25.76
N GLN A 373 -6.75 13.32 24.55
CA GLN A 373 -8.12 13.79 24.34
C GLN A 373 -9.14 12.69 24.71
N LEU A 374 -8.90 11.42 24.35
CA LEU A 374 -9.79 10.31 24.71
C LEU A 374 -9.88 10.11 26.23
N LEU A 375 -8.74 10.01 26.94
CA LEU A 375 -8.74 9.86 28.39
C LEU A 375 -9.37 11.06 29.10
N THR A 376 -9.20 12.27 28.56
CA THR A 376 -9.87 13.48 29.08
C THR A 376 -11.38 13.42 28.86
N ALA A 377 -11.83 12.96 27.68
CA ALA A 377 -13.24 12.81 27.36
C ALA A 377 -13.90 11.71 28.22
N TYR A 378 -13.24 10.56 28.44
CA TYR A 378 -13.69 9.54 29.39
C TYR A 378 -13.82 10.10 30.81
N ASN A 379 -12.80 10.80 31.33
CA ASN A 379 -12.88 11.38 32.68
C ASN A 379 -14.03 12.41 32.79
N ARG A 380 -14.34 13.16 31.72
CA ARG A 380 -15.46 14.13 31.70
C ARG A 380 -16.81 13.44 31.65
N LEU A 381 -16.99 12.47 30.75
CA LEU A 381 -18.21 11.68 30.62
C LEU A 381 -18.49 10.88 31.91
N ALA A 382 -17.47 10.22 32.46
CA ALA A 382 -17.57 9.54 33.75
C ALA A 382 -17.94 10.49 34.89
N ALA A 383 -17.43 11.73 34.93
CA ALA A 383 -17.78 12.71 35.95
C ALA A 383 -19.23 13.23 35.86
N GLU A 384 -19.87 13.17 34.69
CA GLU A 384 -21.30 13.47 34.53
C GLU A 384 -22.19 12.29 34.94
N ILE A 385 -21.68 11.06 34.80
CA ILE A 385 -22.40 9.82 35.11
C ILE A 385 -22.30 9.43 36.59
N LEU A 386 -21.09 9.48 37.17
CA LEU A 386 -20.78 8.96 38.50
C LEU A 386 -21.70 9.48 39.63
N PRO A 387 -22.14 10.76 39.65
CA PRO A 387 -23.07 11.28 40.67
C PRO A 387 -24.47 10.66 40.63
N VAL A 388 -24.84 9.96 39.55
CA VAL A 388 -26.18 9.40 39.32
C VAL A 388 -26.25 7.91 39.69
N ILE A 389 -25.10 7.24 39.87
CA ILE A 389 -25.01 5.79 40.14
C ILE A 389 -24.67 5.54 41.63
N PRO A 390 -25.51 4.80 42.38
CA PRO A 390 -25.21 4.46 43.77
C PRO A 390 -24.19 3.31 43.86
N PHE A 391 -22.92 3.62 44.13
CA PHE A 391 -21.90 2.59 44.38
C PHE A 391 -22.01 2.03 45.81
N GLY A 392 -22.32 0.73 45.90
CA GLY A 392 -22.34 -0.02 47.16
C GLY A 392 -20.93 -0.46 47.59
N PRO A 393 -20.55 -0.45 48.89
CA PRO A 393 -19.13 -0.57 49.26
C PRO A 393 -18.46 -1.96 49.18
N GLN A 394 -19.16 -3.10 48.95
CA GLN A 394 -18.60 -4.44 49.28
C GLN A 394 -18.90 -5.62 48.32
N ASP A 395 -19.07 -5.42 47.01
CA ASP A 395 -19.03 -6.54 46.04
C ASP A 395 -18.64 -6.07 44.62
N PRO A 396 -17.55 -6.58 44.02
CA PRO A 396 -17.19 -6.31 42.62
C PRO A 396 -18.30 -6.67 41.62
N GLY A 397 -19.09 -7.71 41.88
CA GLY A 397 -20.24 -8.07 41.05
C GLY A 397 -21.34 -7.01 41.07
N SER A 398 -21.58 -6.38 42.23
CA SER A 398 -22.52 -5.27 42.36
C SER A 398 -22.13 -4.04 41.54
N TRP A 399 -20.83 -3.82 41.29
CA TRP A 399 -20.35 -2.67 40.51
C TRP A 399 -20.59 -2.84 39.00
N ILE A 400 -20.41 -4.06 38.47
CA ILE A 400 -20.74 -4.38 37.09
C ILE A 400 -22.25 -4.20 36.88
N ASN A 401 -23.07 -4.76 37.77
CA ASN A 401 -24.53 -4.58 37.73
C ASN A 401 -24.96 -3.10 37.83
N ALA A 402 -24.25 -2.27 38.60
CA ALA A 402 -24.51 -0.83 38.70
C ALA A 402 -24.15 -0.07 37.40
N VAL A 403 -23.07 -0.45 36.73
CA VAL A 403 -22.65 0.10 35.42
C VAL A 403 -23.62 -0.30 34.31
N GLU A 404 -24.13 -1.54 34.34
CA GLU A 404 -25.10 -2.04 33.36
C GLU A 404 -26.50 -1.42 33.54
N SER A 405 -26.98 -1.33 34.79
CA SER A 405 -28.33 -0.80 35.10
C SER A 405 -28.49 0.71 34.94
N ALA A 406 -27.38 1.47 34.84
CA ALA A 406 -27.42 2.93 34.71
C ALA A 406 -27.92 3.45 33.34
N GLY A 407 -27.96 2.61 32.30
CA GLY A 407 -28.46 3.01 30.97
C GLY A 407 -27.58 4.00 30.20
N VAL A 408 -26.31 4.15 30.59
CA VAL A 408 -25.39 5.23 30.16
C VAL A 408 -24.72 5.04 28.78
N GLY A 409 -25.22 4.09 27.98
CA GLY A 409 -24.62 3.70 26.71
C GLY A 409 -23.27 2.96 26.85
N PRO A 410 -22.82 2.24 25.81
CA PRO A 410 -21.58 1.45 25.86
C PRO A 410 -20.33 2.33 26.05
N GLU A 411 -20.33 3.56 25.53
CA GLU A 411 -19.26 4.53 25.75
C GLU A 411 -19.20 5.03 27.20
N GLY A 412 -20.35 5.18 27.87
CA GLY A 412 -20.42 5.51 29.29
C GLY A 412 -19.93 4.36 30.18
N GLN A 413 -20.30 3.12 29.85
CA GLN A 413 -19.83 1.92 30.56
C GLN A 413 -18.30 1.78 30.50
N ARG A 414 -17.70 1.92 29.31
CA ARG A 414 -16.23 1.92 29.15
C ARG A 414 -15.57 3.07 29.91
N ALA A 415 -16.13 4.28 29.85
CA ALA A 415 -15.62 5.43 30.58
C ALA A 415 -15.61 5.18 32.11
N LEU A 416 -16.64 4.53 32.66
CA LEU A 416 -16.70 4.13 34.07
C LEU A 416 -15.68 3.05 34.41
N LEU A 417 -15.65 1.91 33.68
CA LEU A 417 -14.72 0.80 33.96
C LEU A 417 -13.25 1.26 33.93
N VAL A 418 -12.87 2.06 32.92
CA VAL A 418 -11.52 2.63 32.80
C VAL A 418 -11.22 3.64 33.92
N THR A 419 -12.22 4.37 34.41
CA THR A 419 -12.03 5.29 35.54
C THR A 419 -11.85 4.52 36.85
N ILE A 420 -12.67 3.51 37.10
CA ILE A 420 -12.66 2.67 38.32
C ILE A 420 -11.34 1.89 38.45
N LEU A 421 -10.91 1.20 37.39
CA LEU A 421 -9.64 0.47 37.39
C LEU A 421 -8.42 1.40 37.62
N ARG A 422 -8.53 2.67 37.22
CA ARG A 422 -7.48 3.70 37.43
C ARG A 422 -7.52 4.36 38.81
N THR A 423 -8.65 4.33 39.52
CA THR A 423 -8.75 4.84 40.90
C THR A 423 -8.25 3.87 41.96
N GLY A 424 -8.11 2.59 41.60
CA GLY A 424 -7.66 1.51 42.50
C GLY A 424 -8.84 0.73 43.09
N VAL A 425 -8.65 -0.58 43.20
CA VAL A 425 -9.64 -1.57 43.66
C VAL A 425 -8.93 -2.71 44.38
N GLU A 426 -9.65 -3.49 45.18
CA GLU A 426 -9.12 -4.68 45.87
C GLU A 426 -8.67 -5.75 44.85
N GLU A 427 -7.64 -6.53 45.21
CA GLU A 427 -6.93 -7.43 44.29
C GLU A 427 -7.86 -8.48 43.64
N ASP A 428 -8.78 -9.05 44.43
CA ASP A 428 -9.81 -10.00 43.97
C ASP A 428 -10.79 -9.38 42.95
N ALA A 429 -11.00 -8.05 43.01
CA ALA A 429 -11.87 -7.32 42.09
C ALA A 429 -11.19 -7.07 40.72
N VAL A 430 -9.86 -6.95 40.68
CA VAL A 430 -9.11 -6.58 39.47
C VAL A 430 -9.29 -7.60 38.35
N GLY A 431 -9.27 -8.90 38.66
CA GLY A 431 -9.47 -9.96 37.66
C GLY A 431 -10.87 -9.93 37.05
N ILE A 432 -11.90 -9.71 37.87
CA ILE A 432 -13.31 -9.65 37.45
C ILE A 432 -13.56 -8.43 36.56
N LEU A 433 -13.10 -7.24 37.00
CA LEU A 433 -13.26 -6.00 36.26
C LEU A 433 -12.43 -5.97 34.96
N THR A 434 -11.22 -6.58 34.96
CA THR A 434 -10.41 -6.76 33.76
C THR A 434 -11.12 -7.66 32.75
N ARG A 435 -11.71 -8.79 33.18
CA ARG A 435 -12.50 -9.67 32.31
C ARG A 435 -13.70 -8.95 31.70
N SER A 436 -14.45 -8.18 32.51
CA SER A 436 -15.60 -7.37 32.04
C SER A 436 -15.19 -6.30 31.01
N LEU A 437 -14.12 -5.55 31.26
CA LEU A 437 -13.61 -4.55 30.32
C LEU A 437 -13.11 -5.18 29.01
N VAL A 438 -12.34 -6.27 29.08
CA VAL A 438 -11.83 -6.95 27.89
C VAL A 438 -12.97 -7.57 27.08
N ALA A 439 -13.97 -8.17 27.73
CA ALA A 439 -15.18 -8.69 27.05
C ALA A 439 -15.95 -7.56 26.33
N SER A 440 -16.23 -6.45 27.01
CA SER A 440 -16.91 -5.29 26.40
C SER A 440 -16.15 -4.71 25.18
N LEU A 441 -14.81 -4.70 25.23
CA LEU A 441 -13.98 -4.26 24.11
C LEU A 441 -14.01 -5.25 22.93
N ILE A 442 -14.06 -6.56 23.18
CA ILE A 442 -14.22 -7.58 22.14
C ILE A 442 -15.61 -7.48 21.50
N GLU A 443 -16.68 -7.43 22.31
CA GLU A 443 -18.07 -7.34 21.86
C GLU A 443 -18.33 -6.09 21.00
N THR A 444 -17.69 -4.97 21.33
CA THR A 444 -17.85 -3.69 20.61
C THR A 444 -16.83 -3.46 19.49
N GLN A 445 -16.02 -4.47 19.14
CA GLN A 445 -14.96 -4.39 18.12
C GLN A 445 -13.89 -3.31 18.39
N LEU A 446 -13.66 -3.02 19.67
CA LEU A 446 -12.68 -2.08 20.19
C LEU A 446 -11.45 -2.77 20.80
N SER A 447 -11.21 -4.05 20.48
CA SER A 447 -10.03 -4.84 20.91
C SER A 447 -8.68 -4.11 20.78
N PRO A 448 -8.40 -3.28 19.75
CA PRO A 448 -7.16 -2.49 19.68
C PRO A 448 -6.96 -1.51 20.85
N LEU A 449 -8.03 -1.08 21.55
CA LEU A 449 -7.93 -0.24 22.74
C LEU A 449 -7.32 -0.98 23.94
N VAL A 450 -7.36 -2.33 23.98
CA VAL A 450 -6.72 -3.13 25.05
C VAL A 450 -5.24 -2.77 25.16
N LEU A 451 -4.52 -2.58 24.04
CA LEU A 451 -3.11 -2.20 24.01
C LEU A 451 -2.83 -0.71 24.30
N LEU A 452 -3.87 0.14 24.32
CA LEU A 452 -3.78 1.52 24.80
C LEU A 452 -3.99 1.62 26.31
N LEU A 453 -4.54 0.57 26.92
CA LEU A 453 -4.94 0.48 28.33
C LEU A 453 -4.02 -0.44 29.15
N TYR A 454 -3.57 -1.57 28.59
CA TYR A 454 -2.63 -2.53 29.17
C TYR A 454 -1.30 -2.58 28.38
N GLY A 455 -0.22 -2.93 29.07
CA GLY A 455 1.18 -2.92 28.60
C GLY A 455 2.12 -2.19 29.56
N ASP A 456 3.43 -2.34 29.37
CA ASP A 456 4.50 -1.97 30.32
C ASP A 456 4.49 -0.50 30.83
N THR A 457 3.85 0.42 30.10
CA THR A 457 3.68 1.84 30.47
C THR A 457 2.23 2.32 30.35
N ALA A 458 1.29 1.39 30.29
CA ALA A 458 -0.12 1.64 30.06
C ALA A 458 -0.87 1.89 31.39
N PRO A 459 -2.02 2.60 31.37
CA PRO A 459 -2.68 3.05 32.60
C PRO A 459 -3.28 1.95 33.48
N LEU A 460 -3.41 0.69 33.01
CA LEU A 460 -4.07 -0.41 33.73
C LEU A 460 -3.17 -1.61 34.13
N GLY A 461 -1.88 -1.66 33.72
CA GLY A 461 -0.95 -2.73 34.13
C GLY A 461 -0.44 -3.63 32.99
N SER A 462 0.12 -4.79 33.34
CA SER A 462 0.87 -5.70 32.43
C SER A 462 -0.02 -6.75 31.77
N GLU A 463 0.30 -7.11 30.51
CA GLU A 463 -0.35 -8.21 29.77
C GLU A 463 -0.16 -9.58 30.44
N SER A 464 0.88 -9.75 31.26
CA SER A 464 1.14 -11.00 32.00
C SER A 464 0.17 -11.25 33.16
N GLN A 465 -0.74 -10.30 33.43
CA GLN A 465 -1.82 -10.43 34.41
C GLN A 465 -3.10 -11.03 33.79
N ILE A 466 -3.06 -11.38 32.50
CA ILE A 466 -4.12 -12.05 31.75
C ILE A 466 -3.83 -13.56 31.73
N GLU A 467 -4.86 -14.38 31.96
CA GLU A 467 -4.77 -15.84 32.03
C GLU A 467 -4.50 -16.49 30.65
N ASP A 468 -3.84 -17.67 30.61
CA ASP A 468 -3.41 -18.32 29.37
C ASP A 468 -4.59 -18.68 28.42
N ASP A 469 -5.79 -18.94 28.96
CA ASP A 469 -7.01 -19.18 28.18
C ASP A 469 -7.57 -17.88 27.55
N LEU A 470 -7.55 -16.78 28.30
CA LEU A 470 -7.85 -15.43 27.79
C LEU A 470 -6.80 -14.97 26.78
N LEU A 471 -5.51 -15.28 26.98
CA LEU A 471 -4.45 -15.03 26.00
C LEU A 471 -4.65 -15.85 24.72
N GLN A 472 -5.10 -17.11 24.83
CA GLN A 472 -5.47 -17.91 23.66
C GLN A 472 -6.71 -17.35 22.95
N ALA A 473 -7.75 -16.97 23.70
CA ALA A 473 -8.96 -16.37 23.15
C ALA A 473 -8.65 -15.05 22.42
N LEU A 474 -7.84 -14.17 23.04
CA LEU A 474 -7.33 -12.94 22.42
C LEU A 474 -6.41 -13.22 21.23
N ALA A 475 -5.60 -14.28 21.25
CA ALA A 475 -4.75 -14.64 20.11
C ALA A 475 -5.56 -15.19 18.93
N GLN A 476 -6.64 -15.93 19.22
CA GLN A 476 -7.56 -16.45 18.22
C GLN A 476 -8.48 -15.35 17.66
N GLU A 477 -9.03 -14.48 18.51
CA GLU A 477 -9.72 -13.25 18.11
C GLU A 477 -8.80 -12.39 17.25
N ALA A 478 -7.53 -12.23 17.65
CA ALA A 478 -6.54 -11.50 16.88
C ALA A 478 -6.25 -12.16 15.52
N VAL A 479 -6.20 -13.50 15.40
CA VAL A 479 -6.06 -14.17 14.09
C VAL A 479 -7.33 -13.99 13.24
N GLN A 480 -8.51 -14.13 13.83
CA GLN A 480 -9.81 -13.98 13.16
C GLN A 480 -10.01 -12.54 12.65
N ASN A 481 -9.60 -11.55 13.47
CA ASN A 481 -9.66 -10.12 13.18
C ASN A 481 -8.35 -9.58 12.56
N GLN A 482 -7.48 -10.46 12.04
CA GLN A 482 -6.27 -10.13 11.25
C GLN A 482 -5.19 -9.31 11.99
N HIS A 483 -5.28 -9.20 13.31
CA HIS A 483 -4.28 -8.62 14.21
C HIS A 483 -3.08 -9.56 14.46
N TYR A 484 -2.44 -10.10 13.41
CA TYR A 484 -1.40 -11.14 13.53
C TYR A 484 -0.21 -10.78 14.44
N ALA A 485 0.18 -9.50 14.50
CA ALA A 485 1.22 -9.03 15.42
C ALA A 485 0.83 -9.20 16.90
N LEU A 486 -0.44 -8.97 17.24
CA LEU A 486 -0.99 -9.26 18.56
C LEU A 486 -1.07 -10.78 18.78
N ALA A 487 -1.56 -11.53 17.80
CA ALA A 487 -1.63 -12.99 17.89
C ALA A 487 -0.26 -13.65 18.16
N ALA A 488 0.81 -13.23 17.48
CA ALA A 488 2.15 -13.74 17.74
C ALA A 488 2.74 -13.25 19.08
N ARG A 489 2.43 -12.00 19.49
CA ARG A 489 2.83 -11.48 20.81
C ARG A 489 2.23 -12.31 21.94
N LEU A 490 0.94 -12.62 21.86
CA LEU A 490 0.20 -13.46 22.81
C LEU A 490 0.66 -14.92 22.74
N SER A 491 0.74 -15.50 21.54
CA SER A 491 1.20 -16.88 21.31
C SER A 491 2.62 -17.11 21.82
N GLY A 492 3.52 -16.11 21.70
CA GLY A 492 4.88 -16.16 22.23
C GLY A 492 4.99 -16.14 23.75
N LYS A 493 3.89 -15.93 24.50
CA LYS A 493 3.85 -16.05 25.96
C LYS A 493 3.44 -17.44 26.45
N MET A 494 2.89 -18.29 25.57
CA MET A 494 2.50 -19.66 25.89
C MET A 494 3.73 -20.55 26.18
N ARG A 495 3.60 -21.50 27.10
CA ARG A 495 4.73 -22.22 27.71
C ARG A 495 5.01 -23.64 27.18
N ALA A 496 4.09 -24.26 26.43
CA ALA A 496 4.23 -25.62 25.89
C ALA A 496 3.37 -25.83 24.63
N PRO A 497 3.65 -26.83 23.77
CA PRO A 497 2.72 -27.23 22.72
C PRO A 497 1.41 -27.78 23.32
N PRO A 498 0.24 -27.59 22.65
CA PRO A 498 -1.00 -28.24 23.05
C PRO A 498 -0.88 -29.78 22.99
N PRO A 499 -1.64 -30.53 23.80
CA PRO A 499 -1.71 -31.97 23.66
C PRO A 499 -2.15 -32.39 22.24
N ASN A 500 -1.49 -33.41 21.68
CA ASN A 500 -1.74 -34.04 20.37
C ASN A 500 -1.11 -33.35 19.10
N MET A 501 0.16 -32.94 19.12
CA MET A 501 0.87 -32.40 17.93
C MET A 501 2.35 -32.87 17.87
N ASN A 502 2.89 -33.15 16.68
CA ASN A 502 4.31 -33.54 16.50
C ASN A 502 5.25 -32.34 16.22
N GLU A 503 6.56 -32.57 16.30
CA GLU A 503 7.57 -31.50 16.22
C GLU A 503 7.64 -30.80 14.86
N GLY A 504 7.61 -31.55 13.75
CA GLY A 504 7.61 -30.96 12.40
C GLY A 504 6.35 -30.13 12.14
N GLU A 505 5.19 -30.62 12.56
CA GLU A 505 3.91 -29.88 12.50
C GLU A 505 3.92 -28.64 13.39
N TRP A 506 4.52 -28.72 14.57
CA TRP A 506 4.65 -27.60 15.50
C TRP A 506 5.59 -26.51 14.95
N VAL A 507 6.74 -26.89 14.37
CA VAL A 507 7.67 -25.97 13.70
C VAL A 507 6.99 -25.30 12.51
N LEU A 508 6.31 -26.05 11.64
CA LEU A 508 5.58 -25.49 10.50
C LEU A 508 4.45 -24.56 10.96
N ARG A 509 3.66 -24.94 11.98
CA ARG A 509 2.57 -24.10 12.52
C ARG A 509 3.09 -22.79 13.13
N ARG A 510 4.19 -22.84 13.89
CA ARG A 510 4.82 -21.64 14.47
C ARG A 510 5.43 -20.75 13.41
N SER A 511 6.16 -21.33 12.46
CA SER A 511 6.75 -20.62 11.32
C SER A 511 5.66 -19.87 10.54
N ARG A 512 4.49 -20.49 10.30
CA ARG A 512 3.34 -19.82 9.66
C ARG A 512 2.80 -18.65 10.50
N ILE A 513 2.59 -18.81 11.81
CA ILE A 513 2.15 -17.70 12.69
C ILE A 513 3.17 -16.55 12.69
N GLN A 514 4.47 -16.86 12.73
CA GLN A 514 5.56 -15.87 12.67
C GLN A 514 5.59 -15.14 11.32
N ILE A 515 5.49 -15.89 10.22
CA ILE A 515 5.31 -15.39 8.84
C ILE A 515 4.15 -14.39 8.80
N PHE A 516 2.92 -14.78 9.18
CA PHE A 516 1.76 -13.86 9.18
C PHE A 516 1.90 -12.67 10.14
N ALA A 517 2.64 -12.81 11.24
CA ALA A 517 2.96 -11.71 12.15
C ALA A 517 4.12 -10.80 11.69
N GLY A 518 4.69 -11.06 10.51
CA GLY A 518 5.76 -10.27 9.89
C GLY A 518 7.18 -10.73 10.23
N GLN A 519 7.35 -11.71 11.12
CA GLN A 519 8.61 -12.37 11.51
C GLN A 519 8.99 -13.48 10.50
N ALA A 520 9.00 -13.12 9.22
CA ALA A 520 9.08 -14.09 8.12
C ALA A 520 10.48 -14.70 7.93
N ASP A 521 11.54 -13.95 8.23
CA ASP A 521 12.92 -14.43 8.17
C ASP A 521 13.14 -15.56 9.19
N ASP A 522 12.71 -15.38 10.44
CA ASP A 522 12.79 -16.41 11.49
C ASP A 522 12.02 -17.69 11.10
N GLY A 523 10.82 -17.51 10.51
CA GLY A 523 10.00 -18.62 10.01
C GLY A 523 10.62 -19.37 8.83
N LEU A 524 11.35 -18.69 7.93
CA LEU A 524 12.06 -19.34 6.83
C LEU A 524 13.34 -20.04 7.29
N ILE A 525 14.10 -19.44 8.21
CA ILE A 525 15.33 -20.04 8.76
C ILE A 525 15.03 -21.41 9.38
N ALA A 526 13.99 -21.50 10.21
CA ALA A 526 13.56 -22.76 10.82
C ALA A 526 13.22 -23.87 9.79
N VAL A 527 12.74 -23.50 8.60
CA VAL A 527 12.45 -24.44 7.50
C VAL A 527 13.70 -24.82 6.71
N VAL A 528 14.59 -23.87 6.43
CA VAL A 528 15.84 -24.10 5.67
C VAL A 528 16.84 -24.93 6.48
N ASP A 529 16.95 -24.68 7.78
CA ASP A 529 17.83 -25.46 8.67
C ASP A 529 17.37 -26.93 8.76
N TRP A 530 16.05 -27.14 8.86
CA TRP A 530 15.43 -28.47 8.86
C TRP A 530 15.61 -29.21 7.52
N LEU A 531 15.44 -28.50 6.39
CA LEU A 531 15.69 -29.02 5.05
C LEU A 531 17.15 -29.47 4.85
N SER A 532 18.09 -28.69 5.36
CA SER A 532 19.52 -28.91 5.14
C SER A 532 20.07 -30.16 5.87
N GLY A 533 19.34 -30.68 6.87
CA GLY A 533 19.67 -31.90 7.60
C GLY A 533 19.02 -33.19 7.08
N SER A 534 18.36 -33.15 5.90
CA SER A 534 17.53 -34.25 5.41
C SER A 534 18.11 -34.93 4.15
N ASP A 535 18.76 -36.08 4.32
CA ASP A 535 19.47 -36.81 3.24
C ASP A 535 18.57 -37.41 2.14
N GLN A 536 17.27 -37.57 2.39
CA GLN A 536 16.29 -38.07 1.42
C GLN A 536 14.97 -37.31 1.52
N LEU A 537 14.77 -36.37 0.60
CA LEU A 537 13.49 -35.69 0.40
C LEU A 537 12.65 -36.45 -0.63
N SER A 538 11.46 -36.92 -0.21
CA SER A 538 10.45 -37.40 -1.13
C SER A 538 9.81 -36.24 -1.90
N GLU A 539 9.19 -36.55 -3.04
CA GLU A 539 8.42 -35.59 -3.85
C GLU A 539 7.35 -34.87 -2.99
N GLU A 540 6.59 -35.63 -2.18
CA GLU A 540 5.58 -35.08 -1.26
C GLU A 540 6.15 -34.11 -0.21
N MET A 541 7.41 -34.27 0.18
CA MET A 541 8.04 -33.41 1.20
C MET A 541 8.58 -32.13 0.57
N LEU A 542 9.07 -32.19 -0.68
CA LEU A 542 9.35 -30.98 -1.46
C LEU A 542 8.07 -30.17 -1.69
N ASP A 543 6.92 -30.82 -1.91
CA ASP A 543 5.63 -30.13 -2.06
C ASP A 543 5.17 -29.37 -0.80
N ARG A 544 5.27 -29.94 0.41
CA ARG A 544 4.91 -29.19 1.64
C ARG A 544 5.91 -28.08 1.97
N VAL A 545 7.15 -28.20 1.51
CA VAL A 545 8.16 -27.13 1.59
C VAL A 545 7.79 -26.00 0.63
N MET A 546 7.40 -26.34 -0.60
CA MET A 546 6.86 -25.38 -1.56
C MET A 546 5.61 -24.69 -0.98
N GLN A 547 4.75 -25.37 -0.21
CA GLN A 547 3.63 -24.71 0.50
C GLN A 547 4.06 -23.61 1.47
N VAL A 548 5.18 -23.74 2.20
CA VAL A 548 5.68 -22.65 3.06
C VAL A 548 6.34 -21.53 2.24
N LEU A 549 6.99 -21.86 1.13
CA LEU A 549 7.44 -20.85 0.16
C LEU A 549 6.25 -20.11 -0.48
N PHE A 550 5.12 -20.80 -0.67
CA PHE A 550 3.85 -20.21 -1.11
C PHE A 550 3.19 -19.38 0.00
N ASP A 551 3.29 -19.76 1.29
CA ASP A 551 2.89 -18.87 2.39
C ASP A 551 3.72 -17.58 2.38
N LEU A 552 5.05 -17.67 2.14
CA LEU A 552 5.92 -16.50 1.97
C LEU A 552 5.52 -15.64 0.76
N GLN A 553 5.12 -16.24 -0.36
CA GLN A 553 4.52 -15.48 -1.46
C GLN A 553 3.16 -14.87 -1.07
N THR A 554 2.33 -15.59 -0.33
CA THR A 554 1.00 -15.13 0.12
C THR A 554 1.11 -13.91 1.04
N ILE A 555 2.15 -13.85 1.89
CA ILE A 555 2.41 -12.69 2.76
C ILE A 555 3.34 -11.63 2.12
N GLY A 556 3.56 -11.64 0.81
CA GLY A 556 4.34 -10.60 0.13
C GLY A 556 5.87 -10.71 0.27
N ARG A 557 6.41 -11.78 0.87
CA ARG A 557 7.84 -11.98 1.12
C ARG A 557 8.56 -12.61 -0.06
N HIS A 558 8.27 -12.10 -1.26
CA HIS A 558 8.74 -12.65 -2.53
C HIS A 558 10.27 -12.70 -2.68
N ALA A 559 11.01 -11.77 -2.06
CA ALA A 559 12.48 -11.84 -2.04
C ALA A 559 13.01 -13.04 -1.22
N LEU A 560 12.31 -13.43 -0.15
CA LEU A 560 12.61 -14.65 0.62
C LEU A 560 12.16 -15.90 -0.13
N ALA A 561 10.99 -15.85 -0.79
CA ALA A 561 10.53 -16.92 -1.67
C ALA A 561 11.49 -17.16 -2.85
N LEU A 562 12.02 -16.11 -3.49
CA LEU A 562 13.05 -16.24 -4.55
C LEU A 562 14.35 -16.86 -4.04
N LYS A 563 14.77 -16.57 -2.80
CA LYS A 563 15.92 -17.28 -2.20
C LYS A 563 15.61 -18.77 -2.05
N GLY A 564 14.40 -19.13 -1.57
CA GLY A 564 13.94 -20.52 -1.50
C GLY A 564 13.89 -21.20 -2.88
N PHE A 565 13.31 -20.54 -3.88
CA PHE A 565 13.23 -21.06 -5.25
C PHE A 565 14.60 -21.18 -5.92
N ALA A 566 15.56 -20.29 -5.65
CA ALA A 566 16.92 -20.42 -6.16
C ALA A 566 17.65 -21.64 -5.58
N GLN A 567 17.37 -22.02 -4.32
CA GLN A 567 17.88 -23.28 -3.75
C GLN A 567 17.16 -24.49 -4.37
N ALA A 568 15.84 -24.42 -4.53
CA ALA A 568 15.04 -25.47 -5.17
C ALA A 568 15.38 -25.67 -6.67
N ALA A 569 15.88 -24.65 -7.37
CA ALA A 569 16.21 -24.69 -8.79
C ALA A 569 17.23 -25.78 -9.15
N ASN A 570 18.18 -26.05 -8.25
CA ASN A 570 19.20 -27.08 -8.43
C ASN A 570 18.63 -28.51 -8.27
N LEU A 571 17.43 -28.64 -7.71
CA LEU A 571 16.75 -29.91 -7.44
C LEU A 571 15.69 -30.25 -8.51
N VAL A 572 15.57 -29.45 -9.58
CA VAL A 572 14.61 -29.62 -10.68
C VAL A 572 15.03 -30.75 -11.63
N GLN A 573 14.14 -31.74 -11.78
CA GLN A 573 14.42 -33.00 -12.50
C GLN A 573 13.63 -33.13 -13.82
N THR A 574 12.68 -32.23 -14.10
CA THR A 574 11.79 -32.34 -15.27
C THR A 574 11.57 -31.01 -16.00
N PRO A 575 11.23 -31.03 -17.32
CA PRO A 575 10.85 -29.82 -18.05
C PRO A 575 9.60 -29.13 -17.47
N ARG A 576 8.70 -29.90 -16.87
CA ARG A 576 7.52 -29.40 -16.15
C ARG A 576 7.93 -28.57 -14.94
N GLN A 577 8.75 -29.13 -14.05
CA GLN A 577 9.26 -28.41 -12.87
C GLN A 577 10.08 -27.17 -13.27
N ARG A 578 10.83 -27.20 -14.38
CA ARG A 578 11.52 -26.01 -14.92
C ARG A 578 10.53 -24.92 -15.33
N GLN A 579 9.43 -25.30 -15.99
CA GLN A 579 8.38 -24.39 -16.42
C GLN A 579 7.58 -23.82 -15.25
N GLU A 580 7.21 -24.66 -14.27
CA GLU A 580 6.60 -24.26 -13.00
C GLU A 580 7.53 -23.31 -12.23
N LEU A 581 8.83 -23.60 -12.14
CA LEU A 581 9.82 -22.73 -11.50
C LEU A 581 9.91 -21.36 -12.18
N PHE A 582 10.03 -21.30 -13.52
CA PHE A 582 10.03 -20.02 -14.24
C PHE A 582 8.75 -19.22 -13.96
N PHE A 583 7.61 -19.90 -13.87
CA PHE A 583 6.31 -19.28 -13.60
C PHE A 583 6.20 -18.77 -12.15
N TRP A 584 6.60 -19.55 -11.14
CA TRP A 584 6.59 -19.12 -9.73
C TRP A 584 7.67 -18.06 -9.42
N MET A 585 8.83 -18.13 -10.07
CA MET A 585 9.83 -17.06 -10.04
C MET A 585 9.29 -15.79 -10.71
N ALA A 586 8.62 -15.91 -11.87
CA ALA A 586 7.96 -14.78 -12.50
C ALA A 586 6.86 -14.20 -11.59
N GLU A 587 6.07 -15.02 -10.89
CA GLU A 587 5.11 -14.52 -9.88
C GLU A 587 5.78 -13.80 -8.71
N SER A 588 6.93 -14.28 -8.22
CA SER A 588 7.68 -13.54 -7.19
C SER A 588 8.31 -12.25 -7.73
N HIS A 589 8.88 -12.24 -8.95
CA HIS A 589 9.35 -10.99 -9.57
C HIS A 589 8.20 -10.02 -9.87
N ALA A 590 7.03 -10.54 -10.27
CA ALA A 590 5.81 -9.76 -10.45
C ALA A 590 5.42 -9.06 -9.16
N ALA A 591 5.41 -9.79 -8.06
CA ALA A 591 5.01 -9.25 -6.76
C ALA A 591 6.14 -8.52 -6.01
N LEU A 592 7.39 -8.59 -6.48
CA LEU A 592 8.44 -7.61 -6.20
C LEU A 592 8.33 -6.34 -7.06
N ASN A 593 7.36 -6.28 -7.98
CA ASN A 593 7.15 -5.21 -8.96
C ASN A 593 8.31 -5.06 -9.97
N GLU A 594 9.14 -6.09 -10.11
CA GLU A 594 10.08 -6.27 -11.22
C GLU A 594 9.30 -6.74 -12.47
N HIS A 595 8.20 -6.05 -12.79
CA HIS A 595 7.21 -6.45 -13.79
C HIS A 595 7.80 -6.58 -15.20
N VAL A 596 8.80 -5.75 -15.52
CA VAL A 596 9.58 -5.80 -16.77
C VAL A 596 10.29 -7.15 -16.91
N ARG A 597 11.01 -7.56 -15.86
CA ARG A 597 11.70 -8.86 -15.79
C ARG A 597 10.71 -10.02 -15.68
N SER A 598 9.63 -9.86 -14.90
CA SER A 598 8.59 -10.87 -14.76
C SER A 598 7.85 -11.14 -16.07
N ALA A 599 7.53 -10.09 -16.85
CA ALA A 599 6.95 -10.23 -18.18
C ALA A 599 7.87 -11.03 -19.11
N ASP A 600 9.17 -10.73 -19.12
CA ASP A 600 10.13 -11.49 -19.92
C ASP A 600 10.26 -12.96 -19.42
N LEU A 601 10.26 -13.21 -18.10
CA LEU A 601 10.25 -14.57 -17.53
C LEU A 601 8.97 -15.35 -17.88
N PHE A 602 7.80 -14.73 -17.85
CA PHE A 602 6.56 -15.35 -18.31
C PHE A 602 6.57 -15.62 -19.82
N LEU A 603 7.14 -14.72 -20.63
CA LEU A 603 7.35 -14.97 -22.06
C LEU A 603 8.32 -16.14 -22.28
N ARG A 604 9.40 -16.27 -21.48
CA ARG A 604 10.29 -17.45 -21.50
C ARG A 604 9.55 -18.74 -21.11
N SER A 605 8.72 -18.70 -20.06
CA SER A 605 7.87 -19.82 -19.64
C SER A 605 6.88 -20.29 -20.73
N ALA A 606 6.62 -19.47 -21.75
CA ALA A 606 5.71 -19.78 -22.84
C ALA A 606 6.36 -20.43 -24.08
N VAL A 607 7.69 -20.53 -24.17
CA VAL A 607 8.41 -21.00 -25.37
C VAL A 607 8.73 -22.51 -25.28
N VAL A 608 7.77 -23.39 -25.60
CA VAL A 608 8.01 -24.84 -25.81
C VAL A 608 7.12 -25.44 -26.90
N ASP A 609 7.69 -26.41 -27.61
CA ASP A 609 7.19 -27.35 -28.62
C ASP A 609 5.71 -27.80 -28.46
N THR A 610 4.86 -27.46 -29.43
CA THR A 610 3.38 -27.49 -29.36
C THR A 610 2.73 -28.87 -29.60
N ARG A 611 3.44 -29.97 -29.34
CA ARG A 611 2.97 -31.34 -29.68
C ARG A 611 1.85 -31.88 -28.79
N THR A 612 1.54 -31.23 -27.66
CA THR A 612 0.47 -31.64 -26.74
C THR A 612 -0.46 -30.49 -26.36
N ALA A 613 -1.76 -30.78 -26.23
CA ALA A 613 -2.78 -29.78 -25.91
C ALA A 613 -2.60 -29.16 -24.50
N THR A 614 -1.97 -29.89 -23.57
CA THR A 614 -1.64 -29.38 -22.23
C THR A 614 -0.50 -28.37 -22.25
N ALA A 615 0.56 -28.60 -23.03
CA ALA A 615 1.65 -27.62 -23.22
C ALA A 615 1.14 -26.31 -23.84
N SER A 616 0.20 -26.41 -24.79
CA SER A 616 -0.46 -25.24 -25.40
C SER A 616 -1.19 -24.37 -24.36
N ARG A 617 -1.98 -24.98 -23.46
CA ARG A 617 -2.72 -24.25 -22.40
C ARG A 617 -1.79 -23.57 -21.38
N TRP A 618 -0.65 -24.18 -21.05
CA TRP A 618 0.35 -23.51 -20.20
C TRP A 618 0.97 -22.31 -20.93
N SER A 619 1.38 -22.48 -22.19
CA SER A 619 1.95 -21.39 -23.00
C SER A 619 1.01 -20.19 -23.10
N GLN A 620 -0.28 -20.44 -23.35
CA GLN A 620 -1.33 -19.42 -23.33
C GLN A 620 -1.45 -18.74 -21.95
N SER A 621 -1.46 -19.51 -20.86
CA SER A 621 -1.52 -18.97 -19.50
C SER A 621 -0.29 -18.12 -19.15
N ALA A 622 0.90 -18.54 -19.57
CA ALA A 622 2.14 -17.79 -19.37
C ALA A 622 2.18 -16.51 -20.21
N ARG A 623 1.78 -16.54 -21.49
CA ARG A 623 1.62 -15.29 -22.31
C ARG A 623 0.57 -14.35 -21.73
N PHE A 624 -0.54 -14.89 -21.23
CA PHE A 624 -1.56 -14.10 -20.54
C PHE A 624 -0.96 -13.42 -19.30
N LYS A 625 -0.22 -14.16 -18.46
CA LYS A 625 0.50 -13.57 -17.32
C LYS A 625 1.59 -12.58 -17.75
N ALA A 626 2.30 -12.81 -18.84
CA ALA A 626 3.23 -11.82 -19.39
C ALA A 626 2.51 -10.52 -19.79
N ALA A 627 1.37 -10.60 -20.47
CA ALA A 627 0.55 -9.43 -20.78
C ALA A 627 0.03 -8.75 -19.50
N VAL A 628 -0.36 -9.50 -18.47
CA VAL A 628 -0.67 -8.95 -17.13
C VAL A 628 0.54 -8.23 -16.54
N GLN A 629 1.76 -8.76 -16.68
CA GLN A 629 2.97 -8.10 -16.18
C GLN A 629 3.37 -6.87 -16.98
N LEU A 630 3.25 -6.88 -18.31
CA LEU A 630 3.42 -5.67 -19.11
C LEU A 630 2.38 -4.61 -18.73
N THR A 631 1.15 -5.03 -18.44
CA THR A 631 0.12 -4.14 -17.89
C THR A 631 0.56 -3.52 -16.56
N GLN A 632 1.16 -4.31 -15.67
CA GLN A 632 1.62 -3.86 -14.36
C GLN A 632 2.91 -3.02 -14.43
N ALA A 633 3.78 -3.25 -15.42
CA ALA A 633 4.94 -2.44 -15.73
C ALA A 633 4.59 -1.06 -16.33
N GLY A 634 3.29 -0.74 -16.52
CA GLY A 634 2.82 0.47 -17.20
C GLY A 634 2.91 0.41 -18.73
N LEU A 635 3.24 -0.76 -19.29
CA LEU A 635 3.51 -1.00 -20.71
C LEU A 635 2.22 -1.47 -21.40
N LEU A 636 1.20 -0.63 -21.28
CA LEU A 636 -0.19 -0.97 -21.60
C LEU A 636 -0.39 -1.28 -23.09
N THR A 637 0.25 -0.49 -23.97
CA THR A 637 0.24 -0.70 -25.41
C THR A 637 0.74 -2.11 -25.75
N ASP A 638 1.85 -2.50 -25.16
CA ASP A 638 2.52 -3.78 -25.37
C ASP A 638 1.66 -4.96 -24.89
N ALA A 639 1.11 -4.85 -23.68
CA ALA A 639 0.18 -5.82 -23.13
C ALA A 639 -1.04 -6.05 -24.05
N ARG A 640 -1.53 -4.99 -24.69
CA ARG A 640 -2.73 -5.03 -25.55
C ARG A 640 -2.49 -5.85 -26.81
N MET A 641 -1.31 -5.73 -27.39
CA MET A 641 -0.93 -6.54 -28.55
C MET A 641 -0.83 -8.02 -28.19
N ILE A 642 -0.32 -8.38 -27.01
CA ILE A 642 -0.29 -9.78 -26.57
C ILE A 642 -1.70 -10.33 -26.33
N TYR A 643 -2.62 -9.57 -25.72
CA TYR A 643 -4.01 -10.04 -25.58
C TYR A 643 -4.75 -10.16 -26.93
N LEU A 644 -4.47 -9.28 -27.89
CA LEU A 644 -5.02 -9.38 -29.26
C LEU A 644 -4.50 -10.61 -30.01
N ASP A 645 -3.21 -10.94 -29.87
CA ASP A 645 -2.64 -12.17 -30.43
C ASP A 645 -3.26 -13.42 -29.78
N LEU A 646 -3.33 -13.46 -28.45
CA LEU A 646 -4.00 -14.52 -27.72
C LEU A 646 -5.46 -14.68 -28.13
N LEU A 647 -6.17 -13.59 -28.43
CA LEU A 647 -7.58 -13.63 -28.84
C LEU A 647 -7.78 -14.31 -30.19
N GLN A 648 -6.80 -14.21 -31.09
CA GLN A 648 -6.82 -14.89 -32.40
C GLN A 648 -6.48 -16.39 -32.28
N GLN A 649 -5.69 -16.78 -31.27
CA GLN A 649 -5.21 -18.16 -31.04
C GLN A 649 -6.10 -18.98 -30.09
N THR A 650 -7.18 -18.41 -29.57
CA THR A 650 -8.03 -19.02 -28.52
C THR A 650 -9.41 -19.37 -29.07
N ASP A 651 -9.78 -20.65 -29.06
CA ASP A 651 -11.10 -21.12 -29.52
C ASP A 651 -12.19 -21.07 -28.43
N ASP A 652 -11.82 -21.09 -27.14
CA ASP A 652 -12.78 -21.09 -26.03
C ASP A 652 -13.47 -19.71 -25.93
N ARG A 653 -14.80 -19.71 -26.10
CA ARG A 653 -15.63 -18.49 -26.14
C ARG A 653 -15.58 -17.66 -24.85
N ASN A 654 -15.36 -18.29 -23.69
CA ASN A 654 -15.22 -17.59 -22.41
C ASN A 654 -13.83 -16.96 -22.31
N GLN A 655 -12.79 -17.69 -22.70
CA GLN A 655 -11.42 -17.16 -22.74
C GLN A 655 -11.29 -16.01 -23.77
N GLN A 656 -11.95 -16.12 -24.93
CA GLN A 656 -12.06 -15.02 -25.90
C GLN A 656 -12.80 -13.81 -25.32
N LEU A 657 -13.91 -14.01 -24.60
CA LEU A 657 -14.64 -12.93 -23.92
C LEU A 657 -13.72 -12.19 -22.95
N VAL A 658 -12.88 -12.93 -22.23
CA VAL A 658 -11.97 -12.40 -21.23
C VAL A 658 -10.78 -11.67 -21.86
N LEU A 659 -10.22 -12.19 -22.95
CA LEU A 659 -9.20 -11.48 -23.69
C LEU A 659 -9.76 -10.18 -24.30
N LYS A 660 -10.99 -10.20 -24.82
CA LYS A 660 -11.71 -8.98 -25.24
C LYS A 660 -11.88 -8.01 -24.07
N GLN A 661 -12.29 -8.48 -22.89
CA GLN A 661 -12.34 -7.69 -21.67
C GLN A 661 -10.97 -7.14 -21.27
N LYS A 662 -9.87 -7.89 -21.43
CA LYS A 662 -8.51 -7.42 -21.12
C LYS A 662 -7.96 -6.40 -22.12
N ILE A 663 -8.30 -6.52 -23.39
CA ILE A 663 -8.01 -5.50 -24.39
C ILE A 663 -8.80 -4.22 -24.07
N GLN A 664 -10.08 -4.37 -23.72
CA GLN A 664 -10.94 -3.27 -23.29
C GLN A 664 -10.44 -2.62 -21.99
N ASP A 665 -10.00 -3.40 -20.99
CA ASP A 665 -9.36 -2.92 -19.76
C ASP A 665 -8.06 -2.14 -20.06
N LEU A 666 -7.33 -2.49 -21.11
CA LEU A 666 -6.11 -1.76 -21.50
C LEU A 666 -6.40 -0.50 -22.28
N ASP A 667 -7.41 -0.49 -23.15
CA ASP A 667 -7.96 0.74 -23.74
C ASP A 667 -8.42 1.69 -22.62
N LEU A 668 -9.07 1.15 -21.59
CA LEU A 668 -9.43 1.89 -20.37
C LEU A 668 -8.20 2.33 -19.58
N ARG A 669 -7.19 1.50 -19.35
CA ARG A 669 -5.97 1.91 -18.60
C ARG A 669 -5.13 2.94 -19.36
N GLN A 670 -5.01 2.84 -20.69
CA GLN A 670 -4.32 3.85 -21.52
C GLN A 670 -5.03 5.20 -21.46
N THR A 671 -6.36 5.21 -21.39
CA THR A 671 -7.13 6.45 -21.16
C THR A 671 -7.02 6.98 -19.72
N TRP A 672 -6.39 6.24 -18.80
CA TRP A 672 -6.21 6.61 -17.38
C TRP A 672 -4.74 6.87 -16.99
N SER A 673 -3.81 6.80 -17.95
CA SER A 673 -2.37 7.08 -17.76
C SER A 673 -1.88 8.39 -18.38
N HIS A 674 -2.79 9.18 -18.97
CA HIS A 674 -2.52 10.44 -19.69
C HIS A 674 -2.91 11.68 -18.88
#